data_AF-H6NHY0-F1
#
_entry.id   AF-H6NHY0-F1
#
_cell.length_a   1.000
_cell.length_b   1.000
_cell.length_c   1.000
_cell.angle_alpha   90.00
_cell.angle_beta   90.00
_cell.angle_gamma   90.00
#
_symmetry.space_group_name_H-M   'P 1'
#
loop_
_entity.id
_entity.type
_entity.pdbx_description
1 polymer ?
#
loop_
_entity_poly.entity_id
_entity_poly.type
_entity_poly.pdbx_seq_one_letter_code
_entity_poly.pdbx_strand_id
1 'polypeptide(L)'
;MHTKRVGWAGMLMRWLLLIALAVSVAVLSNQDPASAAGRKAVRILHYNVQGITDLFNGEEYNLTPYDRGLQIGDKILAGDYDVVTLNEVFDSGMKEGITEKLKPHYDYALTEMGDTSTLDGIFGNSGLAVYSKLKPLPRSDLGSIVAKQIPVLKPCPSPDGGCPDEYEMVDVTVPQLICGTYHILDSYGFDSSCSSGFLPYDDLYHDDSYSSKGVGWVRLEDPAGLPLNVFFSHTQATYSIPDADAETGRAGNFAQIADLIRWVLPGQSLTNEAIVLTGDLNVIAGSTEYDTLIGTNSELHQLGLEDTWAVHNSPKGKDPGFTRRLMNTHVLIDEEFKSDQRLDYILAKYPRGCFLHSTVKRDYKDTKGTDLSDHYGVDITIGTSAAYCSPSTAKVDPPEGANAMNLSAAGNVQWMYFPDPGTYTFKAGAGTPPAAFELTAFAENEMSFPVEPWEGSPALTSREETVEYSPPGPFYLRIRPLKADGSHDKDWTGPYTMQIHQATGATWEDAIALHPTQPMNATMVKDDGIHPLQKEVYFKFRTELSDAQQKPWSTFKLKQKRLLGGQYADPASNSPPKSFAYAIRESKNGPTLYGSGASQVTLPAFEKTFGSTTQTLGTGGYRLIVSRTQPAVNEAAYFAITYETNLRILDIVELYCIEQEDLTGDDDPYLNLLLDNTASSTFHYPDTDSDQGHNDPASVTGTALKPHRIKMLSKAEIKLMEEDDADDDDLLDSTTINAGPNDNGTLQQDKLQGDGADYRLKYTVYQLY
;
A
#
# COMPACT_ATOMS: atom_id res chain seq x y z
N MET A 1 60.85 36.55 45.60
CA MET A 1 61.56 37.44 44.67
C MET A 1 61.36 36.91 43.25
N HIS A 2 60.97 37.80 42.32
CA HIS A 2 61.12 37.69 40.86
C HIS A 2 60.55 36.43 40.15
N THR A 3 59.35 36.50 39.56
CA THR A 3 58.95 37.06 38.24
C THR A 3 59.02 36.08 37.06
N LYS A 4 57.85 35.95 36.43
CA LYS A 4 57.55 36.03 34.98
C LYS A 4 57.46 34.76 34.11
N ARG A 5 56.30 34.74 33.44
CA ARG A 5 55.97 34.36 32.06
C ARG A 5 55.69 32.89 31.77
N VAL A 6 54.41 32.52 31.92
CA VAL A 6 53.76 31.53 31.06
C VAL A 6 52.84 32.28 30.10
N GLY A 7 53.03 31.98 28.81
CA GLY A 7 52.54 32.76 27.68
C GLY A 7 51.04 32.75 27.49
N TRP A 8 50.55 33.92 27.13
CA TRP A 8 49.22 34.28 26.62
C TRP A 8 48.90 33.68 25.23
N ALA A 9 49.23 32.41 24.99
CA ALA A 9 48.94 31.75 23.70
C ALA A 9 47.90 30.60 23.82
N GLY A 10 47.61 30.11 25.03
CA GLY A 10 46.68 28.99 25.23
C GLY A 10 45.21 29.38 25.48
N MET A 11 44.91 30.66 25.70
CA MET A 11 43.58 31.09 26.16
C MET A 11 42.73 31.79 25.09
N LEU A 12 43.34 32.27 24.00
CA LEU A 12 42.60 32.82 22.85
C LEU A 12 42.05 31.74 21.91
N MET A 13 42.68 30.56 21.86
CA MET A 13 42.25 29.45 21.00
C MET A 13 41.06 28.66 21.55
N ARG A 14 40.77 28.76 22.85
CA ARG A 14 39.58 28.14 23.47
C ARG A 14 38.32 29.01 23.42
N TRP A 15 38.46 30.33 23.22
CA TRP A 15 37.33 31.22 23.01
C TRP A 15 36.90 31.32 21.54
N LEU A 16 37.79 31.03 20.59
CA LEU A 16 37.44 30.92 19.17
C LEU A 16 36.79 29.57 18.80
N LEU A 17 37.03 28.50 19.56
CA LEU A 17 36.38 27.20 19.36
C LEU A 17 34.97 27.10 19.98
N LEU A 18 34.61 27.99 20.92
CA LEU A 18 33.28 28.04 21.55
C LEU A 18 32.30 29.02 20.86
N ILE A 19 32.77 29.80 19.88
CA ILE A 19 31.92 30.62 19.00
C ILE A 19 31.63 29.88 17.67
N ALA A 20 32.33 28.78 17.38
CA ALA A 20 32.12 27.94 16.19
C ALA A 20 31.12 26.78 16.39
N LEU A 21 30.47 26.68 17.56
CA LEU A 21 29.54 25.58 17.92
C LEU A 21 28.12 26.05 18.30
N ALA A 22 27.78 27.30 17.95
CA ALA A 22 26.45 27.86 18.13
C ALA A 22 26.07 28.83 16.99
N VAL A 23 26.49 28.51 15.77
CA VAL A 23 25.86 29.07 14.57
C VAL A 23 25.19 27.89 13.89
N SER A 24 23.92 27.69 14.22
CA SER A 24 22.99 27.00 13.33
C SER A 24 23.12 27.71 11.99
N VAL A 25 23.84 27.11 11.05
CA VAL A 25 23.74 27.51 9.65
C VAL A 25 22.36 27.06 9.22
N ALA A 26 21.36 27.85 9.60
CA ALA A 26 20.21 28.06 8.74
C ALA A 26 20.82 28.57 7.44
N VAL A 27 21.06 27.64 6.51
CA VAL A 27 21.03 27.98 5.10
C VAL A 27 19.61 28.45 4.86
N LEU A 28 19.35 29.72 5.19
CA LEU A 28 18.32 30.49 4.53
C LEU A 28 18.76 30.49 3.07
N SER A 29 18.34 29.46 2.33
CA SER A 29 18.13 29.62 0.91
C SER A 29 17.34 30.92 0.82
N ASN A 30 17.89 31.93 0.15
CA ASN A 30 17.09 33.03 -0.35
C ASN A 30 16.06 32.37 -1.28
N GLN A 31 14.94 31.93 -0.69
CA GLN A 31 13.75 31.57 -1.43
C GLN A 31 13.32 32.87 -2.05
N ASP A 32 13.53 32.97 -3.35
CA ASP A 32 12.91 34.01 -4.14
C ASP A 32 11.39 33.85 -3.94
N PRO A 33 10.70 34.75 -3.21
CA PRO A 33 9.30 34.56 -2.85
C PRO A 33 8.37 34.52 -4.09
N ALA A 34 8.91 34.94 -5.24
CA ALA A 34 8.20 35.00 -6.51
C ALA A 34 8.15 33.67 -7.28
N SER A 35 8.88 32.62 -6.87
CA SER A 35 8.83 31.29 -7.51
C SER A 35 7.99 30.24 -6.76
N ALA A 36 7.36 30.63 -5.65
CA ALA A 36 6.50 29.76 -4.83
C ALA A 36 5.00 29.90 -5.19
N ALA A 37 4.68 30.28 -6.43
CA ALA A 37 3.34 30.02 -6.97
C ALA A 37 3.15 28.49 -6.96
N GLY A 38 2.20 28.02 -6.16
CA GLY A 38 2.08 26.61 -5.75
C GLY A 38 2.18 25.63 -6.91
N ARG A 39 3.24 24.81 -6.91
CA ARG A 39 3.39 23.68 -7.83
C ARG A 39 2.27 22.70 -7.52
N LYS A 40 1.35 22.53 -8.48
CA LYS A 40 0.31 21.48 -8.40
C LYS A 40 1.02 20.13 -8.32
N ALA A 41 0.53 19.25 -7.46
CA ALA A 41 1.13 17.94 -7.27
C ALA A 41 1.06 17.10 -8.55
N VAL A 42 2.09 16.28 -8.77
CA VAL A 42 2.16 15.28 -9.85
C VAL A 42 1.83 13.91 -9.29
N ARG A 43 1.01 13.13 -10.00
CA ARG A 43 0.64 11.77 -9.63
C ARG A 43 1.17 10.78 -10.66
N ILE A 44 1.91 9.79 -10.21
CA ILE A 44 2.53 8.79 -11.07
C ILE A 44 2.04 7.41 -10.62
N LEU A 45 1.56 6.61 -11.57
CA LEU A 45 1.23 5.20 -11.39
C LEU A 45 2.25 4.33 -12.11
N HIS A 46 2.57 3.21 -11.48
CA HIS A 46 3.22 2.08 -12.09
C HIS A 46 2.40 0.81 -11.90
N TYR A 47 2.35 -0.03 -12.92
CA TYR A 47 1.64 -1.30 -12.83
C TYR A 47 2.18 -2.33 -13.84
N ASN A 48 2.70 -3.45 -13.35
CA ASN A 48 2.85 -4.66 -14.16
C ASN A 48 1.45 -5.27 -14.39
N VAL A 49 1.02 -5.34 -15.65
CA VAL A 49 -0.33 -5.80 -16.03
C VAL A 49 -0.38 -7.26 -16.43
N GLN A 50 0.74 -7.99 -16.43
CA GLN A 50 0.83 -9.39 -16.85
C GLN A 50 0.09 -9.68 -18.16
N GLY A 51 0.31 -8.85 -19.18
CA GLY A 51 -0.36 -8.93 -20.48
C GLY A 51 0.43 -9.78 -21.48
N ILE A 52 0.74 -11.04 -21.14
CA ILE A 52 1.49 -11.98 -22.00
C ILE A 52 0.55 -12.63 -23.04
N THR A 53 1.04 -12.87 -24.27
CA THR A 53 0.32 -13.53 -25.38
C THR A 53 0.30 -15.05 -25.26
N ASP A 54 -0.80 -15.72 -25.64
CA ASP A 54 -1.02 -17.15 -26.00
C ASP A 54 -0.41 -18.29 -25.14
N LEU A 55 0.47 -18.03 -24.18
CA LEU A 55 0.95 -19.04 -23.21
C LEU A 55 -0.15 -19.44 -22.22
N PHE A 56 -1.20 -18.62 -22.08
CA PHE A 56 -2.30 -18.82 -21.13
C PHE A 56 -3.71 -18.54 -21.70
N ASN A 57 -3.85 -18.31 -23.02
CA ASN A 57 -5.11 -18.06 -23.76
C ASN A 57 -6.15 -17.09 -23.14
N GLY A 58 -5.80 -16.30 -22.10
CA GLY A 58 -6.77 -15.48 -21.35
C GLY A 58 -7.69 -16.28 -20.41
N GLU A 59 -7.57 -17.61 -20.39
CA GLU A 59 -8.37 -18.50 -19.54
C GLU A 59 -8.11 -18.20 -18.05
N GLU A 60 -6.85 -17.93 -17.68
CA GLU A 60 -6.44 -17.59 -16.30
C GLU A 60 -7.21 -16.40 -15.69
N TYR A 61 -7.69 -15.47 -16.52
CA TYR A 61 -8.38 -14.25 -16.08
C TYR A 61 -9.87 -14.25 -16.39
N ASN A 62 -10.38 -15.22 -17.15
CA ASN A 62 -11.78 -15.29 -17.58
C ASN A 62 -12.30 -13.98 -18.19
N LEU A 63 -11.39 -13.31 -18.89
CA LEU A 63 -11.59 -12.07 -19.62
C LEU A 63 -10.70 -12.15 -20.85
N THR A 64 -11.20 -11.73 -22.00
CA THR A 64 -10.32 -11.51 -23.14
C THR A 64 -9.26 -10.48 -22.76
N PRO A 65 -8.02 -10.57 -23.31
CA PRO A 65 -7.00 -9.56 -23.05
C PRO A 65 -7.49 -8.13 -23.29
N TYR A 66 -8.31 -7.92 -24.33
CA TYR A 66 -8.94 -6.63 -24.63
C TYR A 66 -9.88 -6.15 -23.51
N ASP A 67 -10.81 -6.99 -23.05
CA ASP A 67 -11.74 -6.62 -21.98
C ASP A 67 -11.03 -6.37 -20.64
N ARG A 68 -10.01 -7.18 -20.33
CA ARG A 68 -9.15 -6.94 -19.15
C ARG A 68 -8.41 -5.61 -19.29
N GLY A 69 -7.91 -5.29 -20.49
CA GLY A 69 -7.33 -3.99 -20.80
C GLY A 69 -8.30 -2.81 -20.61
N LEU A 70 -9.58 -2.96 -21.00
CA LEU A 70 -10.61 -1.96 -20.74
C LEU A 70 -10.82 -1.74 -19.24
N GLN A 71 -10.88 -2.80 -18.44
CA GLN A 71 -11.07 -2.72 -16.99
C GLN A 71 -9.87 -2.09 -16.28
N ILE A 72 -8.64 -2.46 -16.68
CA ILE A 72 -7.41 -1.81 -16.21
C ILE A 72 -7.43 -0.32 -16.55
N GLY A 73 -7.81 0.03 -17.78
CA GLY A 73 -8.01 1.41 -18.21
C GLY A 73 -8.98 2.19 -17.33
N ASP A 74 -10.13 1.61 -16.99
CA ASP A 74 -11.12 2.24 -16.10
C ASP A 74 -10.57 2.48 -14.69
N LYS A 75 -9.82 1.52 -14.13
CA LYS A 75 -9.16 1.66 -12.82
C LYS A 75 -8.08 2.75 -12.82
N ILE A 76 -7.31 2.85 -13.90
CA ILE A 76 -6.31 3.90 -14.10
C ILE A 76 -6.99 5.27 -14.16
N LEU A 77 -8.10 5.41 -14.90
CA LEU A 77 -8.85 6.66 -15.01
C LEU A 77 -9.45 7.10 -13.67
N ALA A 78 -10.00 6.15 -12.90
CA ALA A 78 -10.51 6.42 -11.54
C ALA A 78 -9.42 6.97 -10.61
N GLY A 79 -8.16 6.60 -10.86
CA GLY A 79 -7.01 7.06 -10.09
C GLY A 79 -6.58 8.50 -10.38
N ASP A 80 -6.99 9.14 -11.50
CA ASP A 80 -6.59 10.49 -11.92
C ASP A 80 -5.07 10.75 -11.83
N TYR A 81 -4.28 9.93 -12.53
CA TYR A 81 -2.83 10.08 -12.61
C TYR A 81 -2.41 11.06 -13.71
N ASP A 82 -1.24 11.69 -13.55
CA ASP A 82 -0.65 12.55 -14.58
C ASP A 82 0.26 11.75 -15.52
N VAL A 83 0.94 10.73 -14.98
CA VAL A 83 1.79 9.80 -15.73
C VAL A 83 1.47 8.38 -15.28
N VAL A 84 1.33 7.46 -16.24
CA VAL A 84 1.08 6.04 -16.02
C VAL A 84 2.14 5.26 -16.76
N THR A 85 2.81 4.34 -16.09
CA THR A 85 3.81 3.45 -16.70
C THR A 85 3.37 2.02 -16.48
N LEU A 86 3.47 1.19 -17.52
CA LEU A 86 3.01 -0.19 -17.50
C LEU A 86 4.15 -1.13 -17.89
N ASN A 87 4.18 -2.31 -17.26
CA ASN A 87 5.01 -3.44 -17.67
C ASN A 87 4.13 -4.59 -18.16
N GLU A 88 4.75 -5.48 -18.94
CA GLU A 88 4.12 -6.65 -19.56
C GLU A 88 2.92 -6.35 -20.47
N VAL A 89 2.94 -5.23 -21.18
CA VAL A 89 1.95 -4.94 -22.25
C VAL A 89 2.39 -5.64 -23.55
N PHE A 90 2.50 -6.97 -23.53
CA PHE A 90 2.96 -7.75 -24.69
C PHE A 90 1.82 -8.03 -25.67
N ASP A 91 0.65 -8.37 -25.16
CA ASP A 91 -0.53 -8.74 -25.94
C ASP A 91 -1.18 -7.53 -26.65
N SER A 92 -1.52 -7.72 -27.93
CA SER A 92 -2.08 -6.66 -28.75
C SER A 92 -3.50 -6.25 -28.34
N GLY A 93 -4.33 -7.21 -27.91
CA GLY A 93 -5.69 -6.93 -27.44
C GLY A 93 -5.67 -6.17 -26.12
N MET A 94 -4.82 -6.59 -25.17
CA MET A 94 -4.57 -5.87 -23.92
C MET A 94 -4.15 -4.42 -24.18
N LYS A 95 -3.16 -4.22 -25.04
CA LYS A 95 -2.69 -2.90 -25.45
C LYS A 95 -3.81 -2.05 -26.06
N GLU A 96 -4.61 -2.64 -26.94
CA GLU A 96 -5.73 -1.96 -27.60
C GLU A 96 -6.79 -1.53 -26.59
N GLY A 97 -7.22 -2.42 -25.69
CA GLY A 97 -8.21 -2.12 -24.65
C GLY A 97 -7.75 -1.01 -23.70
N ILE A 98 -6.51 -1.09 -23.20
CA ILE A 98 -5.94 -0.03 -22.37
C ILE A 98 -5.89 1.29 -23.14
N THR A 99 -5.38 1.27 -24.38
CA THR A 99 -5.20 2.49 -25.18
C THR A 99 -6.53 3.12 -25.55
N GLU A 100 -7.57 2.34 -25.85
CA GLU A 100 -8.91 2.85 -26.14
C GLU A 100 -9.46 3.68 -24.97
N LYS A 101 -9.31 3.19 -23.74
CA LYS A 101 -9.73 3.91 -22.53
C LYS A 101 -8.88 5.13 -22.23
N LEU A 102 -7.56 5.03 -22.36
CA LEU A 102 -6.65 6.08 -21.91
C LEU A 102 -6.47 7.20 -22.93
N LYS A 103 -6.45 6.92 -24.24
CA LYS A 103 -6.18 7.91 -25.29
C LYS A 103 -7.08 9.16 -25.27
N PRO A 104 -8.37 9.10 -24.90
CA PRO A 104 -9.20 10.30 -24.74
C PRO A 104 -8.79 11.23 -23.59
N HIS A 105 -7.98 10.74 -22.65
CA HIS A 105 -7.63 11.43 -21.40
C HIS A 105 -6.13 11.72 -21.24
N TYR A 106 -5.29 11.02 -22.00
CA TYR A 106 -3.84 11.18 -22.02
C TYR A 106 -3.44 11.58 -23.44
N ASP A 107 -2.90 12.79 -23.60
CA ASP A 107 -2.57 13.36 -24.91
C ASP A 107 -1.29 12.77 -25.52
N TYR A 108 -0.47 12.09 -24.69
CA TYR A 108 0.86 11.61 -25.05
C TYR A 108 1.06 10.18 -24.59
N ALA A 109 1.51 9.29 -25.47
CA ALA A 109 1.89 7.93 -25.08
C ALA A 109 2.97 7.31 -25.98
N LEU A 110 3.75 6.41 -25.37
CA LEU A 110 4.52 5.38 -26.06
C LEU A 110 3.86 4.05 -25.70
N THR A 111 3.30 3.37 -26.68
CA THR A 111 2.45 2.19 -26.47
C THR A 111 3.14 0.89 -26.89
N GLU A 112 4.22 0.99 -27.68
CA GLU A 112 5.00 -0.16 -28.09
C GLU A 112 6.44 0.23 -28.39
N MET A 113 7.38 -0.51 -27.82
CA MET A 113 8.83 -0.32 -28.00
C MET A 113 9.51 -1.67 -28.19
N GLY A 114 10.66 -1.68 -28.88
CA GLY A 114 11.46 -2.88 -29.05
C GLY A 114 12.24 -2.90 -30.36
N ASP A 115 12.41 -4.07 -31.00
CA ASP A 115 13.15 -4.21 -32.24
C ASP A 115 12.33 -4.95 -33.31
N THR A 116 12.32 -4.41 -34.53
CA THR A 116 11.68 -5.01 -35.72
C THR A 116 12.64 -5.91 -36.49
N SER A 117 13.92 -5.97 -36.12
CA SER A 117 14.99 -6.62 -36.87
C SER A 117 15.21 -8.11 -36.52
N THR A 118 14.55 -8.63 -35.49
CA THR A 118 14.58 -10.05 -35.15
C THR A 118 13.84 -10.87 -36.20
N LEU A 119 14.53 -11.86 -36.78
CA LEU A 119 14.11 -12.67 -37.93
C LEU A 119 12.82 -13.51 -37.76
N ASP A 120 12.16 -13.46 -36.62
CA ASP A 120 10.85 -14.07 -36.38
C ASP A 120 9.97 -13.05 -35.63
N GLY A 121 8.95 -12.51 -36.31
CA GLY A 121 8.08 -11.41 -35.86
C GLY A 121 7.17 -11.69 -34.67
N ILE A 122 7.61 -12.52 -33.72
CA ILE A 122 6.92 -12.91 -32.49
C ILE A 122 7.62 -12.31 -31.24
N PHE A 123 8.90 -11.90 -31.34
CA PHE A 123 9.79 -11.66 -30.19
C PHE A 123 10.34 -10.21 -30.05
N GLY A 124 9.68 -9.24 -30.70
CA GLY A 124 10.20 -7.89 -30.89
C GLY A 124 9.70 -6.79 -29.93
N ASN A 125 8.80 -7.08 -28.98
CA ASN A 125 8.21 -6.06 -28.07
C ASN A 125 8.87 -6.11 -26.67
N SER A 126 9.02 -4.95 -26.04
CA SER A 126 9.56 -4.78 -24.69
C SER A 126 8.51 -4.96 -23.58
N GLY A 127 7.21 -4.93 -23.92
CA GLY A 127 6.11 -4.97 -22.96
C GLY A 127 6.00 -3.69 -22.12
N LEU A 128 6.63 -2.59 -22.52
CA LEU A 128 6.61 -1.34 -21.77
C LEU A 128 5.66 -0.35 -22.43
N ALA A 129 4.91 0.40 -21.61
CA ALA A 129 4.12 1.53 -22.08
C ALA A 129 4.16 2.71 -21.10
N VAL A 130 3.95 3.92 -21.64
CA VAL A 130 3.76 5.12 -20.83
C VAL A 130 2.66 5.98 -21.42
N TYR A 131 1.77 6.50 -20.57
CA TYR A 131 0.72 7.45 -20.90
C TYR A 131 0.89 8.70 -20.04
N SER A 132 0.77 9.88 -20.62
CA SER A 132 0.99 11.16 -19.93
C SER A 132 -0.04 12.22 -20.31
N LYS A 133 -0.51 12.96 -19.31
CA LYS A 133 -1.24 14.23 -19.45
C LYS A 133 -0.28 15.41 -19.60
N LEU A 134 0.97 15.23 -19.16
CA LEU A 134 2.01 16.25 -19.17
C LEU A 134 2.66 16.35 -20.54
N LYS A 135 2.97 17.58 -20.96
CA LYS A 135 3.51 17.85 -22.29
C LYS A 135 4.96 17.35 -22.41
N PRO A 136 5.36 16.76 -23.54
CA PRO A 136 6.76 16.47 -23.82
C PRO A 136 7.59 17.75 -23.81
N LEU A 137 8.80 17.66 -23.26
CA LEU A 137 9.75 18.77 -23.19
C LEU A 137 11.06 18.37 -23.89
N PRO A 138 11.15 18.58 -25.22
CA PRO A 138 12.30 18.24 -26.05
C PRO A 138 13.64 18.77 -25.57
N ARG A 139 14.73 18.09 -25.95
CA ARG A 139 16.10 18.55 -25.72
C ARG A 139 16.98 18.38 -26.96
N SER A 140 17.55 19.49 -27.42
CA SER A 140 18.44 19.55 -28.58
C SER A 140 19.93 19.43 -28.25
N ASP A 141 20.29 19.55 -26.96
CA ASP A 141 21.67 19.50 -26.47
C ASP A 141 22.26 18.08 -26.43
N LEU A 142 21.40 17.05 -26.48
CA LEU A 142 21.82 15.64 -26.47
C LEU A 142 22.61 15.21 -27.71
N GLY A 143 22.47 15.89 -28.85
CA GLY A 143 23.17 15.55 -30.09
C GLY A 143 24.70 15.66 -30.04
N SER A 144 25.25 16.24 -28.96
CA SER A 144 26.69 16.34 -28.72
C SER A 144 27.24 15.30 -27.74
N ILE A 145 26.37 14.50 -27.12
CA ILE A 145 26.75 13.49 -26.13
C ILE A 145 26.99 12.16 -26.85
N VAL A 146 28.23 11.65 -26.78
CA VAL A 146 28.58 10.31 -27.29
C VAL A 146 28.20 9.28 -26.24
N ALA A 147 27.30 8.36 -26.58
CA ALA A 147 26.83 7.30 -25.70
C ALA A 147 27.76 6.07 -25.75
N LYS A 148 28.17 5.66 -26.96
CA LYS A 148 29.09 4.54 -27.17
C LYS A 148 29.89 4.69 -28.47
N GLN A 149 30.99 3.93 -28.59
CA GLN A 149 31.73 3.77 -29.84
C GLN A 149 31.52 2.36 -30.38
N ILE A 150 31.18 2.24 -31.66
CA ILE A 150 31.00 0.93 -32.31
C ILE A 150 31.98 0.74 -33.47
N PRO A 151 32.52 -0.47 -33.68
CA PRO A 151 33.31 -0.78 -34.87
C PRO A 151 32.38 -0.93 -36.08
N VAL A 152 32.59 -0.13 -37.12
CA VAL A 152 31.86 -0.21 -38.39
C VAL A 152 32.82 -0.68 -39.48
N LEU A 153 32.39 -1.65 -40.29
CA LEU A 153 33.18 -2.15 -41.41
C LEU A 153 33.35 -1.04 -42.45
N LYS A 154 34.60 -0.71 -42.76
CA LYS A 154 34.93 0.31 -43.75
C LYS A 154 34.58 -0.20 -45.16
N PRO A 155 33.81 0.55 -45.96
CA PRO A 155 33.46 0.12 -47.32
C PRO A 155 34.73 -0.13 -48.16
N CYS A 156 34.90 -1.35 -48.70
CA CYS A 156 36.03 -1.67 -49.58
C CYS A 156 35.87 -0.88 -50.91
N PRO A 157 36.81 0.00 -51.28
CA PRO A 157 36.67 0.80 -52.50
C PRO A 157 36.93 0.01 -53.80
N SER A 158 37.36 -1.26 -53.71
CA SER A 158 37.70 -2.07 -54.88
C SER A 158 36.51 -2.92 -55.33
N PRO A 159 36.07 -2.82 -56.61
CA PRO A 159 35.06 -3.72 -57.16
C PRO A 159 35.53 -5.18 -57.31
N ASP A 160 36.81 -5.48 -57.05
CA ASP A 160 37.42 -6.80 -57.30
C ASP A 160 37.64 -7.64 -56.01
N GLY A 161 37.03 -7.26 -54.88
CA GLY A 161 36.82 -8.17 -53.73
C GLY A 161 38.05 -8.55 -52.89
N GLY A 162 39.09 -7.70 -52.85
CA GLY A 162 40.39 -8.03 -52.24
C GLY A 162 40.85 -7.17 -51.07
N CYS A 163 39.96 -6.61 -50.24
CA CYS A 163 40.36 -5.87 -49.02
C CYS A 163 40.25 -6.76 -47.77
N PRO A 164 41.20 -6.69 -46.80
CA PRO A 164 40.95 -7.19 -45.45
C PRO A 164 39.85 -6.38 -44.77
N ASP A 165 39.09 -7.01 -43.87
CA ASP A 165 38.09 -6.32 -43.06
C ASP A 165 38.78 -5.30 -42.15
N GLU A 166 38.66 -4.01 -42.49
CA GLU A 166 39.09 -2.89 -41.65
C GLU A 166 37.87 -2.29 -40.97
N TYR A 167 37.92 -2.15 -39.65
CA TYR A 167 36.87 -1.51 -38.87
C TYR A 167 37.30 -0.12 -38.41
N GLU A 168 36.40 0.85 -38.51
CA GLU A 168 36.57 2.17 -37.92
C GLU A 168 35.64 2.33 -36.71
N MET A 169 36.15 2.91 -35.62
CA MET A 169 35.32 3.22 -34.46
C MET A 169 34.51 4.47 -34.76
N VAL A 170 33.18 4.35 -34.73
CA VAL A 170 32.24 5.44 -34.95
C VAL A 170 31.57 5.79 -33.64
N ASP A 171 31.55 7.09 -33.32
CA ASP A 171 30.80 7.64 -32.20
C ASP A 171 29.30 7.53 -32.47
N VAL A 172 28.57 6.87 -31.58
CA VAL A 172 27.11 6.83 -31.55
C VAL A 172 26.63 7.83 -30.51
N THR A 173 25.96 8.87 -30.97
CA THR A 173 25.40 9.92 -30.09
C THR A 173 24.13 9.43 -29.39
N VAL A 174 23.76 10.10 -28.30
CA VAL A 174 22.54 9.79 -27.54
C VAL A 174 21.31 9.79 -28.46
N PRO A 175 21.04 10.81 -29.30
CA PRO A 175 19.87 10.75 -30.17
C PRO A 175 19.89 9.58 -31.14
N GLN A 176 21.05 9.22 -31.69
CA GLN A 176 21.17 8.07 -32.59
C GLN A 176 20.92 6.74 -31.88
N LEU A 177 21.27 6.64 -30.59
CA LEU A 177 21.12 5.41 -29.81
C LEU A 177 19.69 5.23 -29.31
N ILE A 178 19.07 6.28 -28.77
CA ILE A 178 17.82 6.15 -28.01
C ILE A 178 16.66 6.98 -28.55
N CYS A 179 16.91 8.10 -29.26
CA CYS A 179 15.84 9.01 -29.71
C CYS A 179 15.50 8.75 -31.17
N GLY A 180 14.44 7.99 -31.43
CA GLY A 180 13.98 7.80 -32.80
C GLY A 180 12.93 6.70 -32.94
N THR A 181 12.39 6.60 -34.15
CA THR A 181 11.33 5.66 -34.53
C THR A 181 11.82 4.22 -34.68
N TYR A 182 13.13 3.95 -34.60
CA TYR A 182 13.64 2.59 -34.82
C TYR A 182 13.22 1.61 -33.73
N HIS A 183 13.17 2.10 -32.48
CA HIS A 183 12.79 1.29 -31.34
C HIS A 183 11.46 1.70 -30.69
N ILE A 184 10.84 2.78 -31.16
CA ILE A 184 9.49 3.19 -30.77
C ILE A 184 8.56 2.80 -31.90
N LEU A 185 7.82 1.72 -31.72
CA LEU A 185 7.02 1.08 -32.76
C LEU A 185 5.62 1.70 -32.86
N ASP A 186 5.04 2.10 -31.73
CA ASP A 186 3.76 2.82 -31.66
C ASP A 186 3.80 3.93 -30.60
N SER A 187 3.29 5.10 -30.97
CA SER A 187 3.24 6.28 -30.12
C SER A 187 2.28 7.35 -30.66
N TYR A 188 1.84 8.25 -29.79
CA TYR A 188 1.14 9.46 -30.18
C TYR A 188 1.49 10.63 -29.25
N GLY A 189 1.38 11.86 -29.78
CA GLY A 189 1.67 13.09 -29.05
C GLY A 189 3.16 13.38 -28.81
N PHE A 190 4.02 12.36 -28.74
CA PHE A 190 5.47 12.52 -28.77
C PHE A 190 5.94 12.78 -30.20
N ASP A 191 6.78 13.79 -30.39
CA ASP A 191 7.38 14.11 -31.68
C ASP A 191 8.81 13.55 -31.80
N SER A 192 9.45 13.77 -32.94
CA SER A 192 10.82 13.30 -33.21
C SER A 192 11.92 14.12 -32.52
N SER A 193 11.60 15.08 -31.66
CA SER A 193 12.57 16.04 -31.11
C SER A 193 13.28 15.59 -29.82
N CYS A 194 13.43 14.27 -29.62
CA CYS A 194 14.22 13.65 -28.53
C CYS A 194 13.73 14.07 -27.12
N SER A 195 12.41 14.06 -26.94
CA SER A 195 11.73 14.10 -25.63
C SER A 195 11.41 12.72 -25.08
N SER A 196 11.69 11.67 -25.84
CA SER A 196 11.46 10.27 -25.50
C SER A 196 12.53 9.39 -26.11
N GLY A 197 12.72 8.20 -25.55
CA GLY A 197 13.61 7.19 -26.10
C GLY A 197 13.47 5.83 -25.41
N PHE A 198 14.12 4.84 -26.00
CA PHE A 198 14.17 3.47 -25.49
C PHE A 198 15.59 2.91 -25.65
N LEU A 199 16.08 2.20 -24.63
CA LEU A 199 17.34 1.49 -24.65
C LEU A 199 17.08 0.01 -24.31
N PRO A 200 17.24 -0.93 -25.26
CA PRO A 200 17.17 -2.36 -24.96
C PRO A 200 18.33 -2.81 -24.07
N TYR A 201 18.10 -3.84 -23.27
CA TYR A 201 19.13 -4.45 -22.43
C TYR A 201 20.06 -5.35 -23.25
N ASP A 202 21.35 -5.30 -22.92
CA ASP A 202 22.37 -6.14 -23.54
C ASP A 202 22.40 -7.53 -22.88
N ASP A 203 22.13 -7.59 -21.57
CA ASP A 203 22.16 -8.81 -20.76
C ASP A 203 20.73 -9.26 -20.38
N LEU A 204 20.25 -10.29 -21.06
CA LEU A 204 18.99 -10.99 -20.77
C LEU A 204 19.24 -12.50 -20.73
N TYR A 205 18.63 -13.17 -19.76
CA TYR A 205 18.78 -14.59 -19.48
C TYR A 205 17.42 -15.28 -19.45
N HIS A 206 17.39 -16.59 -19.73
CA HIS A 206 16.16 -17.39 -19.76
C HIS A 206 15.11 -16.82 -20.72
N ASP A 207 13.83 -16.87 -20.35
CA ASP A 207 12.74 -16.50 -21.25
C ASP A 207 12.74 -15.00 -21.58
N ASP A 208 13.33 -14.18 -20.71
CA ASP A 208 13.53 -12.75 -20.97
C ASP A 208 14.36 -12.48 -22.24
N SER A 209 15.26 -13.41 -22.62
CA SER A 209 16.09 -13.30 -23.84
C SER A 209 15.29 -13.41 -25.14
N TYR A 210 14.02 -13.84 -25.07
CA TYR A 210 13.09 -13.85 -26.20
C TYR A 210 12.28 -12.55 -26.31
N SER A 211 12.55 -11.53 -25.50
CA SER A 211 11.87 -10.25 -25.55
C SER A 211 12.85 -9.11 -25.80
N SER A 212 12.34 -7.96 -26.26
CA SER A 212 13.15 -6.74 -26.37
C SER A 212 13.09 -5.93 -25.07
N LYS A 213 13.32 -6.56 -23.90
CA LYS A 213 13.32 -5.87 -22.59
C LYS A 213 14.34 -4.72 -22.57
N GLY A 214 14.04 -3.68 -21.78
CA GLY A 214 14.87 -2.48 -21.74
C GLY A 214 14.36 -1.41 -20.78
N VAL A 215 14.82 -0.19 -20.98
CA VAL A 215 14.38 1.00 -20.25
C VAL A 215 13.87 2.07 -21.21
N GLY A 216 12.61 2.46 -21.02
CA GLY A 216 12.00 3.60 -21.69
C GLY A 216 12.27 4.90 -20.91
N TRP A 217 12.30 6.01 -21.62
CA TRP A 217 12.47 7.35 -21.04
C TRP A 217 11.55 8.35 -21.73
N VAL A 218 10.91 9.21 -20.92
CA VAL A 218 10.21 10.41 -21.39
C VAL A 218 10.63 11.62 -20.54
N ARG A 219 10.74 12.78 -21.20
CA ARG A 219 10.95 14.07 -20.54
C ARG A 219 9.73 14.94 -20.73
N LEU A 220 9.17 15.36 -19.61
CA LEU A 220 7.87 16.02 -19.51
C LEU A 220 8.03 17.39 -18.84
N GLU A 221 7.11 18.30 -19.14
CA GLU A 221 6.90 19.55 -18.44
C GLU A 221 5.92 19.31 -17.29
N ASP A 222 6.39 19.44 -16.05
CA ASP A 222 5.53 19.28 -14.87
C ASP A 222 4.55 20.48 -14.71
N PRO A 223 3.58 20.40 -13.78
CA PRO A 223 2.63 21.49 -13.57
C PRO A 223 3.23 22.84 -13.14
N ALA A 224 4.50 22.89 -12.73
CA ALA A 224 5.25 24.11 -12.44
C ALA A 224 6.10 24.60 -13.62
N GLY A 225 6.03 23.94 -14.79
CA GLY A 225 6.84 24.27 -15.97
C GLY A 225 8.29 23.78 -15.86
N LEU A 226 8.57 22.84 -14.95
CA LEU A 226 9.91 22.30 -14.71
C LEU A 226 10.07 20.92 -15.35
N PRO A 227 11.29 20.54 -15.77
CA PRO A 227 11.53 19.22 -16.34
C PRO A 227 11.33 18.08 -15.33
N LEU A 228 10.55 17.08 -15.75
CA LEU A 228 10.37 15.78 -15.11
C LEU A 228 10.81 14.68 -16.07
N ASN A 229 11.82 13.91 -15.69
CA ASN A 229 12.30 12.76 -16.45
C ASN A 229 11.72 11.49 -15.82
N VAL A 230 10.95 10.73 -16.58
CA VAL A 230 10.37 9.46 -16.16
C VAL A 230 11.04 8.35 -16.95
N PHE A 231 11.75 7.50 -16.24
CA PHE A 231 12.33 6.26 -16.72
C PHE A 231 11.42 5.12 -16.27
N PHE A 232 11.16 4.17 -17.16
CA PHE A 232 10.29 3.05 -16.85
C PHE A 232 10.85 1.77 -17.46
N SER A 233 10.84 0.69 -16.67
CA SER A 233 11.50 -0.56 -17.06
C SER A 233 10.81 -1.77 -16.44
N HIS A 234 11.09 -2.93 -17.02
CA HIS A 234 10.86 -4.25 -16.45
C HIS A 234 12.20 -5.00 -16.58
N THR A 235 12.92 -5.18 -15.48
CA THR A 235 14.25 -5.81 -15.50
C THR A 235 14.17 -7.34 -15.47
N GLN A 236 15.31 -8.00 -15.58
CA GLN A 236 15.44 -9.46 -15.59
C GLN A 236 14.65 -10.15 -14.46
N ALA A 237 13.75 -11.04 -14.84
CA ALA A 237 12.92 -11.84 -13.93
C ALA A 237 13.73 -12.97 -13.26
N THR A 238 13.22 -13.45 -12.14
CA THR A 238 13.77 -14.59 -11.38
C THR A 238 12.99 -15.85 -11.71
N TYR A 239 13.65 -16.91 -12.17
CA TYR A 239 12.99 -18.18 -12.53
C TYR A 239 13.22 -19.29 -11.51
N SER A 240 14.10 -19.06 -10.54
CA SER A 240 14.35 -19.95 -9.39
C SER A 240 14.88 -19.15 -8.19
N ILE A 241 14.87 -19.71 -6.97
CA ILE A 241 15.45 -19.04 -5.80
C ILE A 241 16.42 -20.01 -5.11
N PRO A 242 17.75 -19.77 -5.18
CA PRO A 242 18.44 -18.62 -5.81
C PRO A 242 18.62 -18.76 -7.32
N ASP A 243 18.76 -17.63 -8.03
CA ASP A 243 19.00 -17.56 -9.48
C ASP A 243 20.13 -16.58 -9.80
N ALA A 244 21.36 -17.10 -9.86
CA ALA A 244 22.57 -16.31 -10.04
C ALA A 244 22.68 -15.67 -11.44
N ASP A 245 22.09 -16.31 -12.46
CA ASP A 245 22.07 -15.77 -13.82
C ASP A 245 21.12 -14.56 -13.88
N ALA A 246 19.93 -14.67 -13.27
CA ALA A 246 19.01 -13.55 -13.14
C ALA A 246 19.59 -12.38 -12.33
N GLU A 247 20.26 -12.65 -11.20
CA GLU A 247 20.95 -11.61 -10.41
C GLU A 247 22.04 -10.90 -11.24
N THR A 248 22.77 -11.65 -12.07
CA THR A 248 23.78 -11.08 -12.99
C THR A 248 23.15 -10.22 -14.07
N GLY A 249 22.05 -10.69 -14.68
CA GLY A 249 21.27 -9.93 -15.66
C GLY A 249 20.73 -8.62 -15.08
N ARG A 250 20.14 -8.65 -13.89
CA ARG A 250 19.66 -7.43 -13.21
C ARG A 250 20.79 -6.45 -12.93
N ALA A 251 21.96 -6.91 -12.49
CA ALA A 251 23.10 -6.02 -12.29
C ALA A 251 23.49 -5.28 -13.59
N GLY A 252 23.50 -5.97 -14.74
CA GLY A 252 23.73 -5.37 -16.06
C GLY A 252 22.62 -4.37 -16.45
N ASN A 253 21.34 -4.75 -16.25
CA ASN A 253 20.20 -3.89 -16.53
C ASN A 253 20.26 -2.56 -15.73
N PHE A 254 20.56 -2.64 -14.44
CA PHE A 254 20.68 -1.46 -13.57
C PHE A 254 21.83 -0.54 -13.96
N ALA A 255 22.96 -1.10 -14.42
CA ALA A 255 24.07 -0.32 -14.96
C ALA A 255 23.65 0.45 -16.23
N GLN A 256 22.93 -0.22 -17.16
CA GLN A 256 22.40 0.44 -18.36
C GLN A 256 21.36 1.52 -18.04
N ILE A 257 20.50 1.31 -17.03
CA ILE A 257 19.60 2.35 -16.52
C ILE A 257 20.40 3.56 -16.02
N ALA A 258 21.42 3.34 -15.18
CA ALA A 258 22.25 4.42 -14.64
C ALA A 258 22.98 5.20 -15.74
N ASP A 259 23.49 4.51 -16.76
CA ASP A 259 24.11 5.14 -17.92
C ASP A 259 23.13 5.96 -18.75
N LEU A 260 21.93 5.44 -19.02
CA LEU A 260 20.88 6.19 -19.69
C LEU A 260 20.55 7.49 -18.94
N ILE A 261 20.40 7.42 -17.62
CA ILE A 261 20.13 8.60 -16.78
C ILE A 261 21.24 9.64 -16.95
N ARG A 262 22.52 9.24 -16.94
CA ARG A 262 23.65 10.17 -17.13
C ARG A 262 23.69 10.77 -18.53
N TRP A 263 23.44 9.96 -19.55
CA TRP A 263 23.45 10.37 -20.94
C TRP A 263 22.39 11.43 -21.21
N VAL A 264 21.17 11.20 -20.72
CA VAL A 264 20.10 12.16 -20.91
C VAL A 264 20.17 13.30 -19.91
N LEU A 265 20.83 13.20 -18.76
CA LEU A 265 20.96 14.31 -17.80
C LEU A 265 22.40 14.79 -17.61
N PRO A 266 23.05 15.35 -18.64
CA PRO A 266 24.44 15.79 -18.52
C PRO A 266 24.58 17.01 -17.59
N GLY A 267 25.69 17.05 -16.85
CA GLY A 267 26.10 18.22 -16.08
C GLY A 267 25.09 18.64 -15.00
N GLN A 268 24.62 19.88 -15.07
CA GLN A 268 23.71 20.46 -14.07
C GLN A 268 22.27 19.92 -14.18
N SER A 269 21.89 19.28 -15.30
CA SER A 269 20.56 18.67 -15.40
C SER A 269 20.39 17.54 -14.38
N LEU A 270 21.44 16.74 -14.12
CA LEU A 270 21.41 15.67 -13.12
C LEU A 270 21.06 16.19 -11.72
N THR A 271 21.48 17.42 -11.38
CA THR A 271 21.22 18.01 -10.05
C THR A 271 19.88 18.74 -9.97
N ASN A 272 19.43 19.36 -11.07
CA ASN A 272 18.35 20.34 -11.06
C ASN A 272 17.01 19.81 -11.57
N GLU A 273 17.01 18.78 -12.42
CA GLU A 273 15.78 18.19 -12.98
C GLU A 273 15.23 17.08 -12.06
N ALA A 274 13.92 16.88 -12.09
CA ALA A 274 13.30 15.75 -11.42
C ALA A 274 13.56 14.46 -12.21
N ILE A 275 13.81 13.38 -11.48
CA ILE A 275 14.10 12.04 -11.99
C ILE A 275 13.17 11.07 -11.27
N VAL A 276 12.41 10.29 -12.02
CA VAL A 276 11.60 9.18 -11.51
C VAL A 276 11.97 7.95 -12.31
N LEU A 277 12.41 6.89 -11.65
CA LEU A 277 12.53 5.56 -12.22
C LEU A 277 11.42 4.71 -11.63
N THR A 278 10.71 3.99 -12.49
CA THR A 278 9.58 3.18 -12.06
C THR A 278 9.52 1.86 -12.81
N GLY A 279 9.01 0.81 -12.20
CA GLY A 279 9.06 -0.50 -12.83
C GLY A 279 8.86 -1.64 -11.85
N ASP A 280 8.51 -2.79 -12.40
CA ASP A 280 8.85 -4.09 -11.85
C ASP A 280 10.37 -4.28 -12.05
N LEU A 281 11.10 -4.06 -10.95
CA LEU A 281 12.54 -4.17 -10.95
C LEU A 281 13.01 -5.57 -10.54
N ASN A 282 12.10 -6.52 -10.30
CA ASN A 282 12.40 -7.92 -9.97
C ASN A 282 13.41 -8.13 -8.82
N VAL A 283 13.62 -7.11 -7.98
CA VAL A 283 14.51 -7.15 -6.81
C VAL A 283 13.65 -7.17 -5.56
N ILE A 284 13.79 -8.18 -4.72
CA ILE A 284 12.99 -8.31 -3.49
C ILE A 284 13.44 -7.26 -2.46
N ALA A 285 12.51 -6.40 -2.02
CA ALA A 285 12.80 -5.37 -1.02
C ALA A 285 13.43 -5.94 0.26
N GLY A 286 14.50 -5.29 0.74
CA GLY A 286 15.21 -5.69 1.96
C GLY A 286 16.15 -6.90 1.80
N SER A 287 16.28 -7.45 0.59
CA SER A 287 17.31 -8.45 0.27
C SER A 287 18.71 -7.84 0.17
N THR A 288 19.75 -8.68 0.08
CA THR A 288 21.12 -8.22 -0.20
C THR A 288 21.23 -7.58 -1.59
N GLU A 289 20.51 -8.12 -2.57
CA GLU A 289 20.45 -7.55 -3.91
C GLU A 289 19.83 -6.14 -3.90
N TYR A 290 18.74 -5.96 -3.13
CA TYR A 290 18.14 -4.64 -2.91
C TYR A 290 19.16 -3.62 -2.41
N ASP A 291 19.95 -3.96 -1.38
CA ASP A 291 20.96 -3.02 -0.86
C ASP A 291 21.98 -2.58 -1.93
N THR A 292 22.31 -3.46 -2.87
CA THR A 292 23.30 -3.22 -3.92
C THR A 292 22.74 -2.49 -5.15
N LEU A 293 21.50 -2.78 -5.56
CA LEU A 293 20.94 -2.28 -6.82
C LEU A 293 19.97 -1.09 -6.62
N ILE A 294 19.27 -1.01 -5.47
CA ILE A 294 18.25 0.02 -5.19
C ILE A 294 18.58 0.84 -3.95
N GLY A 295 18.98 0.18 -2.87
CA GLY A 295 19.20 0.75 -1.56
C GLY A 295 20.36 1.75 -1.51
N THR A 296 20.75 2.14 -0.30
CA THR A 296 21.70 3.25 -0.10
C THR A 296 23.11 3.00 -0.65
N ASN A 297 23.47 1.75 -0.96
CA ASN A 297 24.77 1.42 -1.54
C ASN A 297 24.75 1.41 -3.08
N SER A 298 23.59 1.59 -3.70
CA SER A 298 23.42 1.51 -5.15
C SER A 298 23.95 2.71 -5.91
N GLU A 299 24.23 2.50 -7.18
CA GLU A 299 24.56 3.55 -8.13
C GLU A 299 23.38 4.51 -8.37
N LEU A 300 22.14 3.99 -8.37
CA LEU A 300 20.93 4.81 -8.46
C LEU A 300 20.80 5.79 -7.28
N HIS A 301 21.14 5.34 -6.07
CA HIS A 301 21.20 6.22 -4.91
C HIS A 301 22.25 7.33 -5.06
N GLN A 302 23.41 7.03 -5.67
CA GLN A 302 24.43 8.04 -5.96
C GLN A 302 23.97 9.08 -7.00
N LEU A 303 23.07 8.71 -7.91
CA LEU A 303 22.39 9.65 -8.82
C LEU A 303 21.30 10.48 -8.10
N GLY A 304 20.98 10.12 -6.86
CA GLY A 304 20.05 10.80 -5.96
C GLY A 304 18.63 10.22 -5.95
N LEU A 305 18.42 9.06 -6.56
CA LEU A 305 17.14 8.35 -6.49
C LEU A 305 16.98 7.68 -5.13
N GLU A 306 15.81 7.82 -4.53
CA GLU A 306 15.46 7.16 -3.27
C GLU A 306 14.22 6.29 -3.48
N ASP A 307 14.17 5.14 -2.80
CA ASP A 307 12.95 4.33 -2.70
C ASP A 307 11.87 5.14 -1.96
N THR A 308 10.90 5.65 -2.72
CA THR A 308 9.86 6.54 -2.17
C THR A 308 8.97 5.84 -1.16
N TRP A 309 8.76 4.52 -1.30
CA TRP A 309 8.00 3.74 -0.35
C TRP A 309 8.74 3.63 0.98
N ALA A 310 9.97 3.10 0.94
CA ALA A 310 10.73 2.80 2.15
C ALA A 310 11.16 4.08 2.90
N VAL A 311 11.54 5.13 2.18
CA VAL A 311 12.09 6.35 2.79
C VAL A 311 10.98 7.32 3.21
N HIS A 312 9.94 7.50 2.38
CA HIS A 312 8.96 8.57 2.57
C HIS A 312 7.59 8.11 3.05
N ASN A 313 7.14 6.92 2.63
CA ASN A 313 5.81 6.41 2.95
C ASN A 313 5.80 5.54 4.22
N SER A 314 6.72 4.58 4.34
CA SER A 314 6.89 3.69 5.50
C SER A 314 8.28 3.84 6.13
N PRO A 315 8.62 5.03 6.66
CA PRO A 315 9.97 5.35 7.18
C PRO A 315 10.45 4.45 8.32
N LYS A 316 9.54 3.69 8.94
CA LYS A 316 9.82 2.75 10.04
C LYS A 316 9.81 1.28 9.61
N GLY A 317 9.62 1.01 8.31
CA GLY A 317 9.60 -0.33 7.73
C GLY A 317 8.51 -1.23 8.30
N LYS A 318 7.35 -0.65 8.65
CA LYS A 318 6.23 -1.40 9.24
C LYS A 318 5.20 -1.83 8.20
N ASP A 319 5.11 -1.10 7.11
CA ASP A 319 4.37 -1.50 5.93
C ASP A 319 5.37 -1.88 4.82
N PRO A 320 5.53 -3.17 4.51
CA PRO A 320 6.48 -3.64 3.51
C PRO A 320 6.08 -3.27 2.07
N GLY A 321 4.83 -2.87 1.83
CA GLY A 321 4.37 -2.46 0.49
C GLY A 321 4.36 -3.57 -0.55
N PHE A 322 4.04 -4.80 -0.15
CA PHE A 322 4.05 -5.95 -1.07
C PHE A 322 3.20 -5.69 -2.31
N THR A 323 3.83 -5.82 -3.47
CA THR A 323 3.20 -5.64 -4.80
C THR A 323 2.90 -6.99 -5.44
N ARG A 324 3.68 -8.03 -5.16
CA ARG A 324 3.36 -9.43 -5.47
C ARG A 324 3.04 -10.17 -4.18
N ARG A 325 1.77 -10.53 -3.97
CA ARG A 325 1.29 -11.04 -2.68
C ARG A 325 0.58 -12.38 -2.85
N LEU A 326 0.76 -13.32 -1.94
CA LEU A 326 0.10 -14.64 -2.01
C LEU A 326 -1.44 -14.55 -1.94
N MET A 327 -1.95 -13.42 -1.43
CA MET A 327 -3.38 -13.06 -1.39
C MET A 327 -3.94 -12.59 -2.74
N ASN A 328 -3.08 -12.30 -3.71
CA ASN A 328 -3.51 -11.96 -5.06
C ASN A 328 -4.07 -13.22 -5.73
N THR A 329 -5.21 -13.09 -6.41
CA THR A 329 -5.90 -14.23 -7.04
C THR A 329 -5.11 -14.87 -8.16
N HIS A 330 -4.19 -14.15 -8.81
CA HIS A 330 -3.38 -14.66 -9.93
C HIS A 330 -1.92 -14.95 -9.57
N VAL A 331 -1.54 -14.77 -8.31
CA VAL A 331 -0.21 -15.23 -7.88
C VAL A 331 -0.23 -16.75 -7.77
N LEU A 332 0.46 -17.40 -8.70
CA LEU A 332 0.76 -18.82 -8.63
C LEU A 332 1.66 -19.08 -7.42
N ILE A 333 1.16 -19.93 -6.52
CA ILE A 333 1.94 -20.47 -5.40
C ILE A 333 2.57 -21.77 -5.88
N ASP A 334 3.81 -21.71 -6.35
CA ASP A 334 4.63 -22.89 -6.57
C ASP A 334 5.48 -23.22 -5.33
N GLU A 335 6.26 -24.31 -5.39
CA GLU A 335 7.09 -24.73 -4.26
C GLU A 335 8.19 -23.70 -3.91
N GLU A 336 8.53 -22.80 -4.84
CA GLU A 336 9.73 -21.97 -4.85
C GLU A 336 9.46 -20.50 -4.45
N PHE A 337 8.28 -19.96 -4.76
CA PHE A 337 7.88 -18.57 -4.54
C PHE A 337 6.78 -18.42 -3.45
N LYS A 338 6.98 -19.05 -2.28
CA LYS A 338 6.02 -19.09 -1.15
C LYS A 338 6.01 -17.84 -0.24
N SER A 339 6.33 -16.66 -0.74
CA SER A 339 6.39 -15.45 0.09
C SER A 339 5.90 -14.21 -0.63
N ASP A 340 5.28 -13.31 0.14
CA ASP A 340 4.97 -11.95 -0.29
C ASP A 340 6.26 -11.19 -0.64
N GLN A 341 6.25 -10.46 -1.75
CA GLN A 341 7.39 -9.73 -2.28
C GLN A 341 6.98 -8.30 -2.69
N ARG A 342 7.89 -7.35 -2.52
CA ARG A 342 7.80 -6.03 -3.14
C ARG A 342 8.84 -5.97 -4.24
N LEU A 343 8.35 -5.96 -5.48
CA LEU A 343 9.14 -6.01 -6.72
C LEU A 343 8.97 -4.75 -7.56
N ASP A 344 7.85 -4.04 -7.35
CA ASP A 344 7.51 -2.82 -8.06
C ASP A 344 7.92 -1.59 -7.27
N TYR A 345 8.63 -0.68 -7.92
CA TYR A 345 9.23 0.48 -7.28
C TYR A 345 8.88 1.77 -8.01
N ILE A 346 8.81 2.85 -7.23
CA ILE A 346 9.00 4.21 -7.72
C ILE A 346 10.19 4.79 -6.97
N LEU A 347 11.33 4.87 -7.65
CA LEU A 347 12.55 5.50 -7.16
C LEU A 347 12.58 6.93 -7.67
N ALA A 348 12.79 7.91 -6.81
CA ALA A 348 12.65 9.30 -7.24
C ALA A 348 13.63 10.26 -6.57
N LYS A 349 14.00 11.26 -7.37
CA LYS A 349 14.64 12.50 -6.97
C LYS A 349 13.77 13.64 -7.47
N TYR A 350 13.26 14.47 -6.56
CA TYR A 350 12.39 15.56 -6.96
C TYR A 350 12.84 16.86 -6.29
N PRO A 351 13.69 17.67 -6.94
CA PRO A 351 14.17 18.91 -6.36
C PRO A 351 13.03 19.81 -5.91
N ARG A 352 13.05 20.19 -4.62
CA ARG A 352 12.00 20.98 -3.93
C ARG A 352 10.62 20.30 -3.86
N GLY A 353 10.56 18.99 -4.09
CA GLY A 353 9.36 18.17 -3.96
C GLY A 353 9.11 17.65 -2.56
N CYS A 354 7.90 17.14 -2.36
CA CYS A 354 7.58 16.26 -1.24
C CYS A 354 6.78 15.07 -1.71
N PHE A 355 7.17 13.88 -1.29
CA PHE A 355 6.48 12.62 -1.57
C PHE A 355 5.28 12.53 -0.61
N LEU A 356 4.14 13.06 -1.04
CA LEU A 356 2.98 13.30 -0.18
C LEU A 356 2.37 12.00 0.35
N HIS A 357 2.26 10.99 -0.52
CA HIS A 357 1.69 9.68 -0.19
C HIS A 357 1.90 8.69 -1.33
N SER A 358 2.22 7.44 -1.00
CA SER A 358 2.20 6.30 -1.92
C SER A 358 1.19 5.25 -1.48
N THR A 359 0.60 4.53 -2.43
CA THR A 359 -0.33 3.44 -2.16
C THR A 359 -0.11 2.26 -3.12
N VAL A 360 -0.34 1.05 -2.63
CA VAL A 360 -0.45 -0.19 -3.41
C VAL A 360 -1.91 -0.43 -3.80
N LYS A 361 -2.18 -0.69 -5.07
CA LYS A 361 -3.50 -0.74 -5.70
C LYS A 361 -4.15 -2.13 -5.64
N ARG A 362 -4.38 -2.63 -4.43
CA ARG A 362 -5.07 -3.92 -4.22
C ARG A 362 -6.57 -3.86 -4.52
N ASP A 363 -7.08 -2.70 -4.93
CA ASP A 363 -8.45 -2.45 -5.37
C ASP A 363 -8.61 -2.60 -6.90
N TYR A 364 -7.54 -2.92 -7.63
CA TYR A 364 -7.54 -3.18 -9.08
C TYR A 364 -8.06 -4.59 -9.35
N LYS A 365 -9.33 -4.77 -9.01
CA LYS A 365 -10.11 -5.98 -9.17
C LYS A 365 -11.20 -5.78 -10.20
N ASP A 366 -11.55 -6.84 -10.91
CA ASP A 366 -12.68 -6.87 -11.81
C ASP A 366 -14.03 -6.76 -11.07
N THR A 367 -15.15 -6.84 -11.81
CA THR A 367 -16.49 -6.79 -11.20
C THR A 367 -16.82 -7.98 -10.30
N LYS A 368 -16.04 -9.05 -10.44
CA LYS A 368 -16.12 -10.28 -9.66
C LYS A 368 -15.21 -10.20 -8.43
N GLY A 369 -14.37 -9.19 -8.26
CA GLY A 369 -13.45 -9.09 -7.10
C GLY A 369 -12.13 -9.85 -7.27
N THR A 370 -11.89 -10.36 -8.47
CA THR A 370 -10.67 -11.04 -8.91
C THR A 370 -9.64 -9.99 -9.34
N ASP A 371 -8.37 -10.16 -8.98
CA ASP A 371 -7.32 -9.18 -9.29
C ASP A 371 -7.07 -9.07 -10.81
N LEU A 372 -6.72 -7.89 -11.32
CA LEU A 372 -6.54 -7.67 -12.78
C LEU A 372 -5.13 -8.02 -13.29
N SER A 373 -4.23 -8.40 -12.38
CA SER A 373 -2.83 -8.80 -12.60
C SER A 373 -2.36 -9.58 -11.39
N ASP A 374 -1.32 -10.41 -11.51
CA ASP A 374 -0.64 -11.05 -10.37
C ASP A 374 0.21 -10.07 -9.54
N HIS A 375 0.47 -8.89 -10.09
CA HIS A 375 1.04 -7.75 -9.37
C HIS A 375 -0.05 -6.76 -8.94
N TYR A 376 0.25 -5.94 -7.93
CA TYR A 376 -0.53 -4.77 -7.56
C TYR A 376 0.22 -3.52 -8.01
N GLY A 377 -0.49 -2.59 -8.65
CA GLY A 377 0.08 -1.31 -9.02
C GLY A 377 0.56 -0.51 -7.80
N VAL A 378 1.53 0.38 -8.01
CA VAL A 378 2.04 1.30 -6.98
C VAL A 378 1.95 2.74 -7.50
N ASP A 379 1.47 3.66 -6.66
CA ASP A 379 1.43 5.08 -6.99
C ASP A 379 2.26 5.96 -6.05
N ILE A 380 2.52 7.18 -6.51
CA ILE A 380 3.03 8.26 -5.68
C ILE A 380 2.34 9.57 -6.06
N THR A 381 2.05 10.39 -5.05
CA THR A 381 1.73 11.80 -5.24
C THR A 381 2.91 12.66 -4.79
N ILE A 382 3.44 13.50 -5.69
CA ILE A 382 4.58 14.38 -5.44
C ILE A 382 4.12 15.84 -5.47
N GLY A 383 4.17 16.50 -4.32
CA GLY A 383 3.77 17.90 -4.13
C GLY A 383 4.95 18.84 -3.94
N THR A 384 4.66 20.03 -3.43
CA THR A 384 5.68 21.02 -3.07
C THR A 384 6.27 20.67 -1.70
N SER A 385 7.57 20.85 -1.50
CA SER A 385 8.17 20.75 -0.16
C SER A 385 7.50 21.70 0.84
N ALA A 386 6.96 21.16 1.94
CA ALA A 386 6.36 21.92 3.04
C ALA A 386 6.51 21.17 4.37
N ALA A 387 6.15 21.81 5.48
CA ALA A 387 6.19 21.16 6.79
C ALA A 387 5.16 20.02 6.88
N TYR A 388 5.61 18.85 7.34
CA TYR A 388 4.79 17.67 7.59
C TYR A 388 4.07 17.13 6.34
N CYS A 389 4.64 17.32 5.15
CA CYS A 389 3.97 17.02 3.88
C CYS A 389 3.98 15.52 3.51
N SER A 390 4.78 14.69 4.19
CA SER A 390 4.90 13.24 3.98
C SER A 390 4.77 12.47 5.29
N PRO A 391 4.49 11.16 5.27
CA PRO A 391 4.56 10.31 6.47
C PRO A 391 5.92 10.38 7.18
N SER A 392 7.03 10.37 6.44
CA SER A 392 8.40 10.51 6.96
C SER A 392 8.70 11.83 7.65
N THR A 393 7.94 12.88 7.35
CA THR A 393 8.11 14.20 7.95
C THR A 393 6.97 14.57 8.89
N ALA A 394 6.08 13.64 9.22
CA ALA A 394 4.88 13.88 10.01
C ALA A 394 5.15 14.55 11.36
N LYS A 395 4.19 15.34 11.84
CA LYS A 395 4.24 15.89 13.20
C LYS A 395 4.04 14.74 14.19
N VAL A 396 5.11 14.35 14.87
CA VAL A 396 5.12 13.24 15.84
C VAL A 396 4.53 13.67 17.18
N ASP A 397 3.62 12.86 17.71
CA ASP A 397 3.02 12.97 19.04
C ASP A 397 2.48 14.38 19.34
N PRO A 398 1.54 14.89 18.52
CA PRO A 398 0.96 16.20 18.75
C PRO A 398 0.18 16.21 20.08
N PRO A 399 0.31 17.29 20.89
CA PRO A 399 -0.32 17.35 22.20
C PRO A 399 -1.85 17.38 22.11
N GLU A 400 -2.50 16.92 23.18
CA GLU A 400 -3.94 17.03 23.38
C GLU A 400 -4.45 18.48 23.34
N GLY A 401 -5.66 18.67 22.82
CA GLY A 401 -6.29 19.98 22.65
C GLY A 401 -5.98 20.64 21.31
N ALA A 402 -5.98 21.98 21.31
CA ALA A 402 -5.90 22.78 20.10
C ALA A 402 -4.46 22.94 19.59
N ASN A 403 -4.23 22.52 18.36
CA ASN A 403 -2.96 22.59 17.65
C ASN A 403 -3.08 23.56 16.47
N ALA A 404 -2.22 24.57 16.43
CA ALA A 404 -2.10 25.46 15.28
C ALA A 404 -1.32 24.76 14.15
N MET A 405 -1.92 24.73 12.97
CA MET A 405 -1.38 24.09 11.76
C MET A 405 -1.47 25.05 10.57
N ASN A 406 -0.75 24.76 9.49
CA ASN A 406 -0.69 25.64 8.34
C ASN A 406 -0.33 24.86 7.06
N LEU A 407 -1.25 24.85 6.09
CA LEU A 407 -0.99 24.35 4.74
C LEU A 407 -0.41 25.50 3.92
N SER A 408 0.91 25.50 3.73
CA SER A 408 1.65 26.61 3.12
C SER A 408 1.77 26.55 1.59
N ALA A 409 1.33 25.46 0.96
CA ALA A 409 1.41 25.28 -0.48
C ALA A 409 0.17 24.55 -1.01
N ALA A 410 -0.31 25.01 -2.18
CA ALA A 410 -1.47 24.44 -2.85
C ALA A 410 -1.24 22.96 -3.20
N GLY A 411 -2.26 22.14 -3.06
CA GLY A 411 -2.23 20.71 -3.39
C GLY A 411 -1.51 19.83 -2.37
N ASN A 412 -0.90 20.41 -1.33
CA ASN A 412 -0.24 19.65 -0.27
C ASN A 412 -1.22 19.06 0.74
N VAL A 413 -0.68 18.16 1.56
CA VAL A 413 -1.33 17.58 2.75
C VAL A 413 -0.47 17.86 3.97
N GLN A 414 -1.01 17.63 5.17
CA GLN A 414 -0.20 17.52 6.39
C GLN A 414 -0.41 16.16 7.05
N TRP A 415 0.65 15.64 7.65
CA TRP A 415 0.67 14.36 8.34
C TRP A 415 0.95 14.56 9.82
N MET A 416 0.23 13.81 10.65
CA MET A 416 0.51 13.62 12.07
C MET A 416 0.76 12.14 12.33
N TYR A 417 1.65 11.83 13.27
CA TYR A 417 1.93 10.47 13.70
C TYR A 417 1.65 10.32 15.19
N PHE A 418 0.88 9.31 15.55
CA PHE A 418 0.48 8.99 16.91
C PHE A 418 1.15 7.66 17.30
N PRO A 419 2.15 7.69 18.22
CA PRO A 419 2.86 6.48 18.64
C PRO A 419 2.02 5.56 19.53
N ASP A 420 1.06 6.13 20.26
CA ASP A 420 0.26 5.40 21.22
C ASP A 420 -1.07 4.96 20.60
N PRO A 421 -1.50 3.70 20.81
CA PRO A 421 -2.82 3.26 20.41
C PRO A 421 -3.90 3.88 21.32
N GLY A 422 -5.14 3.86 20.86
CA GLY A 422 -6.28 4.29 21.65
C GLY A 422 -7.41 4.81 20.78
N THR A 423 -8.41 5.40 21.42
CA THR A 423 -9.52 6.06 20.74
C THR A 423 -9.26 7.55 20.68
N TYR A 424 -9.20 8.10 19.48
CA TYR A 424 -8.90 9.50 19.22
C TYR A 424 -10.04 10.18 18.49
N THR A 425 -10.46 11.32 19.02
CA THR A 425 -11.44 12.19 18.38
C THR A 425 -10.74 13.42 17.83
N PHE A 426 -11.03 13.74 16.57
CA PHE A 426 -10.44 14.85 15.85
C PHE A 426 -11.50 15.85 15.39
N LYS A 427 -11.13 17.13 15.41
CA LYS A 427 -11.85 18.22 14.75
C LYS A 427 -10.87 19.10 14.00
N ALA A 428 -11.26 19.61 12.85
CA ALA A 428 -10.47 20.59 12.11
C ALA A 428 -11.30 21.81 11.73
N GLY A 429 -10.68 22.99 11.73
CA GLY A 429 -11.36 24.21 11.32
C GLY A 429 -10.42 25.33 10.94
N ALA A 430 -10.70 25.98 9.81
CA ALA A 430 -9.95 27.14 9.33
C ALA A 430 -10.74 28.43 9.52
N GLY A 431 -10.05 29.47 10.02
CA GLY A 431 -10.55 30.83 10.26
C GLY A 431 -11.00 31.54 8.98
N THR A 432 -10.04 32.19 8.32
CA THR A 432 -10.21 32.87 7.04
C THR A 432 -8.92 32.65 6.23
N PRO A 433 -9.00 32.14 4.98
CA PRO A 433 -10.20 31.66 4.31
C PRO A 433 -10.80 30.42 4.99
N PRO A 434 -12.14 30.29 5.05
CA PRO A 434 -12.77 29.09 5.60
C PRO A 434 -12.47 27.88 4.70
N ALA A 435 -12.36 26.70 5.31
CA ALA A 435 -12.19 25.42 4.62
C ALA A 435 -12.82 24.29 5.43
N ALA A 436 -13.34 23.31 4.69
CA ALA A 436 -13.65 21.97 5.18
C ALA A 436 -12.38 21.10 5.08
N PHE A 437 -12.34 19.99 5.81
CA PHE A 437 -11.16 19.12 5.85
C PHE A 437 -11.53 17.64 5.79
N GLU A 438 -10.76 16.87 5.04
CA GLU A 438 -10.69 15.42 5.13
C GLU A 438 -9.58 15.05 6.14
N LEU A 439 -9.93 14.19 7.09
CA LEU A 439 -9.04 13.62 8.09
C LEU A 439 -9.04 12.09 7.93
N THR A 440 -8.02 11.53 7.30
CA THR A 440 -7.93 10.09 7.01
C THR A 440 -6.85 9.43 7.85
N ALA A 441 -7.19 8.39 8.62
CA ALA A 441 -6.21 7.64 9.40
C ALA A 441 -5.66 6.45 8.60
N PHE A 442 -4.39 6.11 8.82
CA PHE A 442 -3.70 4.96 8.24
C PHE A 442 -2.93 4.24 9.34
N ALA A 443 -3.02 2.91 9.40
CA ALA A 443 -2.23 2.16 10.37
C ALA A 443 -0.75 2.22 9.99
N GLU A 444 0.17 2.21 10.96
CA GLU A 444 1.61 2.30 10.66
C GLU A 444 2.10 1.14 9.76
N ASN A 445 1.41 0.00 9.79
CA ASN A 445 1.68 -1.19 8.99
C ASN A 445 0.77 -1.35 7.76
N GLU A 446 -0.08 -0.37 7.45
CA GLU A 446 -0.95 -0.36 6.28
C GLU A 446 -1.21 1.09 5.84
N MET A 447 -0.41 1.55 4.88
CA MET A 447 -0.43 2.91 4.32
C MET A 447 -1.24 3.01 3.03
N SER A 448 -1.71 1.89 2.45
CA SER A 448 -2.52 1.90 1.23
C SER A 448 -4.00 2.03 1.56
N PHE A 449 -4.46 1.32 2.59
CA PHE A 449 -5.87 1.27 2.99
C PHE A 449 -6.10 2.07 4.28
N PRO A 450 -7.02 3.05 4.27
CA PRO A 450 -7.30 3.85 5.45
C PRO A 450 -8.00 3.02 6.53
N VAL A 451 -7.75 3.39 7.79
CA VAL A 451 -8.52 2.88 8.92
C VAL A 451 -9.93 3.47 8.85
N GLU A 452 -10.93 2.61 8.91
CA GLU A 452 -12.32 3.04 8.96
C GLU A 452 -12.59 3.85 10.24
N PRO A 453 -13.32 4.98 10.16
CA PRO A 453 -13.76 5.71 11.33
C PRO A 453 -14.56 4.82 12.26
N TRP A 454 -14.27 4.90 13.56
CA TRP A 454 -15.13 4.30 14.56
C TRP A 454 -16.47 5.03 14.60
N GLU A 455 -16.46 6.36 14.69
CA GLU A 455 -17.65 7.22 14.67
C GLU A 455 -17.41 8.48 13.82
N GLY A 456 -18.46 8.98 13.17
CA GLY A 456 -18.38 10.18 12.33
C GLY A 456 -17.97 9.91 10.89
N SER A 457 -17.55 10.96 10.19
CA SER A 457 -17.14 10.94 8.79
C SER A 457 -15.73 11.52 8.67
N PRO A 458 -14.84 10.96 7.82
CA PRO A 458 -13.51 11.54 7.60
C PRO A 458 -13.60 12.92 6.94
N ALA A 459 -14.66 13.20 6.18
CA ALA A 459 -14.91 14.50 5.57
C ALA A 459 -15.71 15.41 6.52
N LEU A 460 -15.01 16.36 7.14
CA LEU A 460 -15.58 17.36 8.04
C LEU A 460 -15.94 18.63 7.27
N THR A 461 -17.24 18.88 7.12
CA THR A 461 -17.78 20.04 6.38
C THR A 461 -17.98 21.28 7.25
N SER A 462 -17.92 21.11 8.57
CA SER A 462 -18.02 22.20 9.54
C SER A 462 -17.07 22.02 10.73
N ARG A 463 -16.78 23.10 11.45
CA ARG A 463 -15.86 23.08 12.61
C ARG A 463 -16.41 22.34 13.83
N GLU A 464 -17.69 22.02 13.84
CA GLU A 464 -18.35 21.33 14.96
C GLU A 464 -18.31 19.81 14.81
N GLU A 465 -18.17 19.32 13.56
CA GLU A 465 -18.09 17.89 13.25
C GLU A 465 -16.82 17.26 13.82
N THR A 466 -16.96 16.01 14.25
CA THR A 466 -15.88 15.15 14.73
C THR A 466 -15.76 13.91 13.86
N VAL A 467 -14.54 13.41 13.75
CA VAL A 467 -14.29 12.02 13.39
C VAL A 467 -13.56 11.34 14.53
N GLU A 468 -13.92 10.10 14.81
CA GLU A 468 -13.26 9.29 15.82
C GLU A 468 -12.64 8.05 15.16
N TYR A 469 -11.38 7.79 15.50
CA TYR A 469 -10.65 6.60 15.09
C TYR A 469 -10.23 5.82 16.32
N SER A 470 -10.16 4.49 16.21
CA SER A 470 -9.59 3.66 17.27
C SER A 470 -8.59 2.66 16.68
N PRO A 471 -7.46 3.08 16.12
CA PRO A 471 -6.52 2.15 15.52
C PRO A 471 -5.91 1.22 16.60
N PRO A 472 -5.65 -0.07 16.26
CA PRO A 472 -5.14 -1.04 17.21
C PRO A 472 -3.64 -0.86 17.56
N GLY A 473 -2.95 0.04 16.88
CA GLY A 473 -1.54 0.33 17.06
C GLY A 473 -1.21 1.79 16.74
N PRO A 474 0.08 2.10 16.62
CA PRO A 474 0.51 3.40 16.10
C PRO A 474 -0.08 3.66 14.72
N PHE A 475 -0.36 4.93 14.43
CA PHE A 475 -1.03 5.32 13.20
C PHE A 475 -0.64 6.72 12.73
N TYR A 476 -0.91 6.97 11.46
CA TYR A 476 -0.78 8.28 10.83
C TYR A 476 -2.15 8.88 10.59
N LEU A 477 -2.24 10.20 10.64
CA LEU A 477 -3.41 10.96 10.22
C LEU A 477 -3.01 11.93 9.12
N ARG A 478 -3.66 11.81 7.96
CA ARG A 478 -3.52 12.71 6.82
C ARG A 478 -4.61 13.76 6.87
N ILE A 479 -4.23 15.03 6.69
CA ILE A 479 -5.13 16.18 6.65
C ILE A 479 -5.08 16.82 5.27
N ARG A 480 -6.25 16.99 4.64
CA ARG A 480 -6.40 17.62 3.32
C ARG A 480 -7.61 18.55 3.28
N PRO A 481 -7.52 19.73 2.63
CA PRO A 481 -8.66 20.63 2.51
C PRO A 481 -9.70 20.11 1.49
N LEU A 482 -10.96 20.41 1.75
CA LEU A 482 -12.11 20.05 0.91
C LEU A 482 -12.85 21.29 0.43
N LYS A 483 -13.41 21.19 -0.78
CA LYS A 483 -14.41 22.11 -1.33
C LYS A 483 -15.77 21.82 -0.72
N ALA A 484 -16.71 22.74 -0.93
CA ALA A 484 -18.09 22.62 -0.44
C ALA A 484 -18.84 21.41 -1.04
N ASP A 485 -18.41 20.90 -2.20
CA ASP A 485 -18.95 19.71 -2.85
C ASP A 485 -18.32 18.39 -2.37
N GLY A 486 -17.41 18.45 -1.39
CA GLY A 486 -16.69 17.30 -0.85
C GLY A 486 -15.46 16.88 -1.67
N SER A 487 -15.17 17.52 -2.80
CA SER A 487 -13.95 17.24 -3.57
C SER A 487 -12.71 17.89 -2.94
N HIS A 488 -11.51 17.38 -3.24
CA HIS A 488 -10.27 17.95 -2.74
C HIS A 488 -10.05 19.39 -3.22
N ASP A 489 -9.81 20.31 -2.28
CA ASP A 489 -9.43 21.68 -2.61
C ASP A 489 -7.92 21.78 -2.87
N LYS A 490 -7.52 21.53 -4.11
CA LYS A 490 -6.11 21.58 -4.53
C LYS A 490 -5.52 22.99 -4.51
N ASP A 491 -6.31 24.05 -4.31
CA ASP A 491 -5.85 25.44 -4.38
C ASP A 491 -5.80 26.12 -3.00
N TRP A 492 -6.49 25.56 -2.00
CA TRP A 492 -6.54 26.14 -0.65
C TRP A 492 -5.19 26.13 0.05
N THR A 493 -4.85 27.28 0.65
CA THR A 493 -3.71 27.43 1.55
C THR A 493 -4.12 28.31 2.73
N GLY A 494 -3.52 28.07 3.89
CA GLY A 494 -3.75 28.89 5.06
C GLY A 494 -3.64 28.18 6.40
N PRO A 495 -3.81 28.94 7.49
CA PRO A 495 -3.78 28.42 8.83
C PRO A 495 -5.10 27.72 9.18
N TYR A 496 -5.00 26.63 9.94
CA TYR A 496 -6.16 25.94 10.53
C TYR A 496 -5.83 25.46 11.95
N THR A 497 -6.87 25.16 12.71
CA THR A 497 -6.74 24.56 14.05
C THR A 497 -7.17 23.11 13.97
N MET A 498 -6.35 22.23 14.51
CA MET A 498 -6.66 20.82 14.74
C MET A 498 -6.93 20.62 16.22
N GLN A 499 -8.10 20.11 16.60
CA GLN A 499 -8.35 19.65 17.96
C GLN A 499 -8.20 18.14 18.03
N ILE A 500 -7.45 17.69 19.03
CA ILE A 500 -7.11 16.30 19.27
C ILE A 500 -7.57 15.96 20.68
N HIS A 501 -8.29 14.86 20.83
CA HIS A 501 -8.70 14.33 22.13
C HIS A 501 -8.47 12.82 22.16
N GLN A 502 -7.75 12.31 23.15
CA GLN A 502 -7.60 10.88 23.37
C GLN A 502 -8.56 10.45 24.47
N ALA A 503 -9.41 9.46 24.17
CA ALA A 503 -10.45 9.05 25.10
C ALA A 503 -9.85 8.46 26.39
N THR A 504 -10.32 8.95 27.54
CA THR A 504 -9.86 8.47 28.85
C THR A 504 -10.84 7.49 29.51
N GLY A 505 -12.04 7.37 28.94
CA GLY A 505 -13.13 6.61 29.53
C GLY A 505 -13.74 7.32 30.73
N ALA A 506 -13.50 8.62 30.95
CA ALA A 506 -13.98 9.33 32.14
C ALA A 506 -15.50 9.55 32.14
N THR A 507 -16.11 9.57 30.96
CA THR A 507 -17.56 9.76 30.78
C THR A 507 -18.11 8.78 29.75
N TRP A 508 -19.44 8.68 29.66
CA TRP A 508 -20.11 7.84 28.67
C TRP A 508 -19.76 8.23 27.23
N GLU A 509 -19.65 9.53 26.99
CA GLU A 509 -19.30 10.12 25.70
C GLU A 509 -17.79 10.01 25.40
N ASP A 510 -16.95 9.93 26.43
CA ASP A 510 -15.49 9.78 26.37
C ASP A 510 -15.05 8.30 26.45
N ALA A 511 -15.90 7.36 26.03
CA ALA A 511 -15.64 5.94 26.21
C ALA A 511 -14.52 5.42 25.28
N ILE A 512 -13.64 4.57 25.82
CA ILE A 512 -12.54 3.95 25.07
C ILE A 512 -13.09 2.78 24.23
N ALA A 513 -12.87 2.77 22.93
CA ALA A 513 -13.28 1.67 22.07
C ALA A 513 -12.45 0.40 22.33
N LEU A 514 -13.11 -0.75 22.37
CA LEU A 514 -12.49 -2.06 22.52
C LEU A 514 -12.57 -2.82 21.21
N HIS A 515 -11.41 -3.27 20.76
CA HIS A 515 -11.29 -4.25 19.67
C HIS A 515 -11.17 -5.67 20.23
N PRO A 516 -11.69 -6.67 19.52
CA PRO A 516 -11.47 -8.07 19.87
C PRO A 516 -9.98 -8.40 20.03
N THR A 517 -9.65 -9.13 21.10
CA THR A 517 -8.32 -9.59 21.52
C THR A 517 -7.25 -8.53 21.78
N GLN A 518 -7.55 -7.26 21.56
CA GLN A 518 -6.64 -6.17 21.86
C GLN A 518 -6.81 -5.66 23.30
N PRO A 519 -5.74 -5.65 24.13
CA PRO A 519 -5.80 -5.05 25.45
C PRO A 519 -5.78 -3.52 25.38
N MET A 520 -6.82 -2.88 25.94
CA MET A 520 -6.88 -1.43 26.12
C MET A 520 -6.59 -1.05 27.57
N ASN A 521 -5.59 -0.20 27.76
CA ASN A 521 -5.23 0.30 29.09
C ASN A 521 -6.13 1.47 29.50
N ALA A 522 -6.42 1.57 30.80
CA ALA A 522 -7.16 2.69 31.37
C ALA A 522 -6.68 3.05 32.77
N THR A 523 -6.91 4.32 33.12
CA THR A 523 -6.64 4.87 34.45
C THR A 523 -7.92 5.42 35.05
N MET A 524 -8.23 5.00 36.28
CA MET A 524 -9.15 5.74 37.15
C MET A 524 -8.33 6.71 37.99
N VAL A 525 -8.46 8.02 37.71
CA VAL A 525 -7.66 9.03 38.39
C VAL A 525 -7.97 9.11 39.89
N LYS A 526 -6.95 9.44 40.69
CA LYS A 526 -7.13 9.80 42.10
C LYS A 526 -7.80 11.16 42.21
N ASP A 527 -8.35 11.48 43.38
CA ASP A 527 -8.73 12.85 43.69
C ASP A 527 -7.47 13.72 43.75
N ASP A 528 -7.40 14.80 42.98
CA ASP A 528 -6.27 15.73 42.96
C ASP A 528 -6.62 17.11 43.54
N GLY A 529 -7.82 17.24 44.12
CA GLY A 529 -8.37 18.49 44.65
C GLY A 529 -9.02 19.39 43.59
N ILE A 530 -8.88 19.07 42.30
CA ILE A 530 -9.54 19.74 41.18
C ILE A 530 -10.60 18.81 40.58
N HIS A 531 -10.23 17.55 40.38
CA HIS A 531 -11.08 16.49 39.86
C HIS A 531 -11.43 15.51 40.99
N PRO A 532 -12.72 15.18 41.17
CA PRO A 532 -13.10 14.19 42.17
C PRO A 532 -12.55 12.81 41.80
N LEU A 533 -12.40 11.94 42.79
CA LEU A 533 -12.03 10.55 42.57
C LEU A 533 -12.89 9.89 41.49
N GLN A 534 -12.27 9.44 40.41
CA GLN A 534 -12.97 8.72 39.35
C GLN A 534 -13.34 7.31 39.82
N LYS A 535 -14.63 6.99 39.81
CA LYS A 535 -15.16 5.70 40.26
C LYS A 535 -15.50 4.76 39.12
N GLU A 536 -15.64 5.27 37.92
CA GLU A 536 -16.07 4.53 36.74
C GLU A 536 -15.17 4.86 35.55
N VAL A 537 -14.96 3.86 34.70
CA VAL A 537 -14.36 4.01 33.37
C VAL A 537 -15.31 3.36 32.39
N TYR A 538 -15.57 4.05 31.28
CA TYR A 538 -16.44 3.60 30.22
C TYR A 538 -15.60 3.13 29.03
N PHE A 539 -15.95 1.95 28.54
CA PHE A 539 -15.45 1.40 27.30
C PHE A 539 -16.63 1.18 26.36
N LYS A 540 -16.43 1.30 25.05
CA LYS A 540 -17.45 1.03 24.03
C LYS A 540 -17.01 -0.10 23.11
N PHE A 541 -17.97 -0.89 22.65
CA PHE A 541 -17.71 -1.99 21.73
C PHE A 541 -18.96 -2.26 20.89
N ARG A 542 -18.79 -2.93 19.76
CA ARG A 542 -19.86 -3.32 18.86
C ARG A 542 -19.98 -4.82 18.81
N THR A 543 -21.20 -5.31 18.67
CA THR A 543 -21.46 -6.70 18.34
C THR A 543 -22.38 -6.76 17.14
N GLU A 544 -22.25 -7.83 16.36
CA GLU A 544 -23.10 -8.15 15.22
C GLU A 544 -23.55 -9.61 15.34
N LEU A 545 -24.64 -9.96 14.65
CA LEU A 545 -25.01 -11.36 14.47
C LEU A 545 -24.11 -12.04 13.43
N SER A 546 -23.92 -13.35 13.58
CA SER A 546 -23.45 -14.19 12.49
C SER A 546 -24.46 -14.21 11.34
N ASP A 547 -24.05 -14.66 10.17
CA ASP A 547 -24.96 -14.76 9.02
C ASP A 547 -26.01 -15.85 9.25
N ALA A 548 -25.69 -16.85 10.08
CA ALA A 548 -26.64 -17.79 10.67
C ALA A 548 -27.60 -17.18 11.71
N GLN A 549 -27.63 -15.84 11.85
CA GLN A 549 -28.44 -15.07 12.80
C GLN A 549 -28.19 -15.44 14.27
N GLN A 550 -27.03 -16.02 14.59
CA GLN A 550 -26.67 -16.37 15.94
C GLN A 550 -25.95 -15.20 16.63
N LYS A 551 -26.17 -15.08 17.94
CA LYS A 551 -25.54 -14.03 18.75
C LYS A 551 -24.15 -14.50 19.21
N PRO A 552 -23.08 -13.72 18.98
CA PRO A 552 -21.78 -14.05 19.51
C PRO A 552 -21.78 -13.92 21.03
N TRP A 553 -20.88 -14.67 21.69
CA TRP A 553 -20.61 -14.43 23.09
C TRP A 553 -19.65 -13.24 23.26
N SER A 554 -19.65 -12.66 24.45
CA SER A 554 -18.76 -11.56 24.80
C SER A 554 -18.14 -11.77 26.17
N THR A 555 -16.81 -11.91 26.22
CA THR A 555 -16.05 -11.96 27.48
C THR A 555 -15.06 -10.82 27.56
N PHE A 556 -14.77 -10.40 28.79
CA PHE A 556 -13.91 -9.27 29.09
C PHE A 556 -12.89 -9.69 30.14
N LYS A 557 -11.61 -9.65 29.79
CA LYS A 557 -10.53 -9.91 30.74
C LYS A 557 -10.06 -8.58 31.31
N LEU A 558 -10.19 -8.42 32.62
CA LEU A 558 -9.64 -7.29 33.35
C LEU A 558 -8.33 -7.70 34.01
N LYS A 559 -7.25 -7.00 33.67
CA LYS A 559 -5.92 -7.20 34.26
C LYS A 559 -5.49 -5.97 35.03
N GLN A 560 -5.17 -6.10 36.31
CA GLN A 560 -4.61 -5.01 37.12
C GLN A 560 -3.23 -4.62 36.57
N LYS A 561 -2.98 -3.31 36.51
CA LYS A 561 -1.71 -2.72 36.04
C LYS A 561 -1.14 -1.77 37.10
N ARG A 562 0.05 -1.24 36.82
CA ARG A 562 0.65 -0.07 37.46
C ARG A 562 1.24 0.83 36.40
N LEU A 563 1.45 2.10 36.74
CA LEU A 563 2.14 3.05 35.86
C LEU A 563 3.60 3.19 36.31
N LEU A 564 4.55 2.97 35.41
CA LEU A 564 5.99 3.16 35.63
C LEU A 564 6.54 4.03 34.49
N GLY A 565 7.03 5.23 34.82
CA GLY A 565 7.57 6.14 33.81
C GLY A 565 6.57 6.50 32.70
N GLY A 566 5.27 6.53 33.01
CA GLY A 566 4.20 6.77 32.03
C GLY A 566 3.70 5.53 31.29
N GLN A 567 4.34 4.37 31.45
CA GLN A 567 3.91 3.14 30.78
C GLN A 567 3.18 2.17 31.72
N TYR A 568 2.19 1.48 31.17
CA TYR A 568 1.44 0.45 31.87
C TYR A 568 2.27 -0.82 31.98
N ALA A 569 2.59 -1.21 33.21
CA ALA A 569 3.35 -2.42 33.52
C ALA A 569 2.53 -3.34 34.41
N ASP A 570 2.90 -4.62 34.42
CA ASP A 570 2.34 -5.56 35.36
C ASP A 570 2.76 -5.18 36.81
N PRO A 571 1.83 -5.29 37.78
CA PRO A 571 2.11 -5.00 39.18
C PRO A 571 3.14 -5.98 39.75
N ALA A 572 3.84 -5.59 40.81
CA ALA A 572 4.71 -6.52 41.53
C ALA A 572 3.87 -7.64 42.14
N SER A 573 4.43 -8.86 42.27
CA SER A 573 3.73 -10.06 42.74
C SER A 573 3.10 -9.94 44.14
N ASN A 574 3.55 -8.97 44.94
CA ASN A 574 3.05 -8.66 46.27
C ASN A 574 2.14 -7.42 46.34
N SER A 575 1.74 -6.85 45.19
CA SER A 575 0.88 -5.67 45.17
C SER A 575 -0.50 -6.01 45.72
N PRO A 576 -1.11 -5.13 46.53
CA PRO A 576 -2.44 -5.38 47.08
C PRO A 576 -3.48 -5.51 45.94
N PRO A 577 -4.38 -6.50 46.02
CA PRO A 577 -5.44 -6.66 45.04
C PRO A 577 -6.42 -5.48 45.15
N LYS A 578 -6.85 -4.97 43.99
CA LYS A 578 -7.92 -3.98 43.91
C LYS A 578 -9.25 -4.64 43.58
N SER A 579 -10.33 -4.08 44.11
CA SER A 579 -11.69 -4.57 43.85
C SER A 579 -12.37 -3.76 42.76
N PHE A 580 -12.91 -4.45 41.76
CA PHE A 580 -13.61 -3.85 40.63
C PHE A 580 -15.00 -4.44 40.46
N ALA A 581 -15.89 -3.67 39.86
CA ALA A 581 -17.18 -4.09 39.32
C ALA A 581 -17.16 -3.96 37.81
N TYR A 582 -18.16 -4.58 37.19
CA TYR A 582 -18.48 -4.30 35.80
C TYR A 582 -19.99 -4.26 35.57
N ALA A 583 -20.41 -3.49 34.58
CA ALA A 583 -21.76 -3.50 34.05
C ALA A 583 -21.74 -3.29 32.53
N ILE A 584 -22.64 -3.94 31.79
CA ILE A 584 -22.84 -3.74 30.37
C ILE A 584 -24.18 -3.03 30.16
N ARG A 585 -24.18 -1.95 29.38
CA ARG A 585 -25.38 -1.18 29.03
C ARG A 585 -25.37 -0.80 27.56
N GLU A 586 -26.53 -0.74 26.96
CA GLU A 586 -26.71 -0.22 25.60
C GLU A 586 -26.78 1.32 25.57
N SER A 587 -27.43 1.92 26.58
CA SER A 587 -27.60 3.37 26.69
C SER A 587 -27.30 3.90 28.08
N LYS A 588 -26.96 5.19 28.18
CA LYS A 588 -26.52 5.87 29.42
C LYS A 588 -27.49 5.68 30.58
N ASN A 589 -28.78 5.79 30.28
CA ASN A 589 -29.89 5.65 31.23
C ASN A 589 -30.61 4.30 31.10
N GLY A 590 -30.06 3.37 30.31
CA GLY A 590 -30.64 2.05 30.07
C GLY A 590 -30.40 1.07 31.23
N PRO A 591 -31.12 -0.06 31.25
CA PRO A 591 -30.90 -1.11 32.23
C PRO A 591 -29.50 -1.74 32.06
N THR A 592 -28.94 -2.21 33.17
CA THR A 592 -27.76 -3.09 33.14
C THR A 592 -28.19 -4.44 32.56
N LEU A 593 -27.61 -4.82 31.43
CA LEU A 593 -27.87 -6.11 30.76
C LEU A 593 -27.16 -7.24 31.50
N TYR A 594 -25.90 -7.02 31.84
CA TYR A 594 -25.05 -7.94 32.59
C TYR A 594 -24.18 -7.13 33.55
N GLY A 595 -23.90 -7.65 34.75
CA GLY A 595 -23.00 -6.95 35.67
C GLY A 595 -22.85 -7.61 37.04
N SER A 596 -21.83 -7.18 37.77
CA SER A 596 -21.61 -7.55 39.17
C SER A 596 -21.11 -6.32 39.94
N GLY A 597 -21.46 -6.21 41.22
CA GLY A 597 -21.12 -5.05 42.07
C GLY A 597 -19.64 -5.00 42.47
N ALA A 598 -19.15 -3.80 42.81
CA ALA A 598 -17.71 -3.52 42.97
C ALA A 598 -17.04 -4.29 44.10
N SER A 599 -17.84 -4.76 45.06
CA SER A 599 -17.40 -5.52 46.23
C SER A 599 -17.20 -7.00 45.94
N GLN A 600 -17.57 -7.51 44.75
CA GLN A 600 -17.61 -8.95 44.48
C GLN A 600 -16.40 -9.48 43.73
N VAL A 601 -15.59 -8.62 43.09
CA VAL A 601 -14.38 -9.07 42.42
C VAL A 601 -13.13 -8.66 43.19
N THR A 602 -12.60 -9.58 43.98
CA THR A 602 -11.20 -9.51 44.42
C THR A 602 -10.38 -10.24 43.36
N LEU A 603 -9.39 -9.58 42.73
CA LEU A 603 -8.54 -10.19 41.69
C LEU A 603 -7.46 -11.08 42.33
N PRO A 604 -7.59 -12.42 42.35
CA PRO A 604 -6.49 -13.28 42.74
C PRO A 604 -5.56 -13.40 41.53
N ALA A 605 -4.26 -13.14 41.68
CA ALA A 605 -3.28 -13.23 40.58
C ALA A 605 -3.40 -12.17 39.45
N PHE A 606 -3.90 -10.97 39.76
CA PHE A 606 -3.89 -9.76 38.88
C PHE A 606 -4.77 -9.81 37.63
N GLU A 607 -5.52 -10.88 37.39
CA GLU A 607 -6.40 -11.01 36.23
C GLU A 607 -7.73 -11.64 36.62
N LYS A 608 -8.80 -11.20 35.97
CA LYS A 608 -10.10 -11.83 36.07
C LYS A 608 -10.87 -11.70 34.78
N THR A 609 -11.42 -12.81 34.31
CA THR A 609 -12.40 -12.82 33.24
C THR A 609 -13.78 -12.55 33.83
N PHE A 610 -14.46 -11.57 33.26
CA PHE A 610 -15.89 -11.34 33.42
C PHE A 610 -16.59 -11.55 32.09
N GLY A 611 -17.90 -11.70 32.15
CA GLY A 611 -18.58 -12.31 31.02
C GLY A 611 -18.61 -13.83 31.15
N SER A 612 -19.27 -14.47 30.19
CA SER A 612 -19.19 -15.91 29.99
C SER A 612 -19.45 -16.19 28.53
N THR A 613 -19.08 -17.39 28.06
CA THR A 613 -19.50 -17.91 26.75
C THR A 613 -21.02 -18.00 26.60
N THR A 614 -21.79 -17.77 27.66
CA THR A 614 -23.25 -17.70 27.66
C THR A 614 -23.80 -16.26 27.57
N GLN A 615 -22.98 -15.22 27.80
CA GLN A 615 -23.41 -13.83 27.64
C GLN A 615 -23.41 -13.48 26.17
N THR A 616 -24.59 -13.51 25.57
CA THR A 616 -24.78 -13.18 24.16
C THR A 616 -25.45 -11.82 24.02
N LEU A 617 -24.98 -11.04 23.05
CA LEU A 617 -25.47 -9.69 22.73
C LEU A 617 -25.96 -9.66 21.28
N GLY A 618 -27.04 -8.92 21.02
CA GLY A 618 -27.54 -8.72 19.66
C GLY A 618 -26.75 -7.66 18.91
N THR A 619 -27.07 -7.42 17.64
CA THR A 619 -26.44 -6.33 16.88
C THR A 619 -26.63 -4.99 17.57
N GLY A 620 -25.54 -4.25 17.80
CA GLY A 620 -25.62 -2.93 18.43
C GLY A 620 -24.31 -2.44 19.02
N GLY A 621 -24.34 -1.20 19.51
CA GLY A 621 -23.24 -0.57 20.25
C GLY A 621 -23.51 -0.59 21.76
N TYR A 622 -22.56 -1.11 22.52
CA TYR A 622 -22.68 -1.27 23.97
C TYR A 622 -21.53 -0.56 24.69
N ARG A 623 -21.74 -0.28 25.98
CA ARG A 623 -20.70 0.20 26.88
C ARG A 623 -20.45 -0.83 27.99
N LEU A 624 -19.18 -1.13 28.20
CA LEU A 624 -18.69 -1.78 29.41
C LEU A 624 -18.29 -0.68 30.40
N ILE A 625 -18.89 -0.73 31.59
CA ILE A 625 -18.61 0.18 32.70
C ILE A 625 -17.80 -0.60 33.71
N VAL A 626 -16.54 -0.24 33.88
CA VAL A 626 -15.72 -0.77 34.98
C VAL A 626 -15.84 0.21 36.13
N SER A 627 -16.16 -0.27 37.33
CA SER A 627 -16.26 0.60 38.52
C SER A 627 -15.42 0.10 39.68
N ARG A 628 -15.11 0.99 40.63
CA ARG A 628 -14.42 0.65 41.87
C ARG A 628 -15.16 1.17 43.08
N THR A 629 -15.00 0.49 44.20
CA THR A 629 -15.40 1.06 45.50
C THR A 629 -14.51 2.25 45.85
N GLN A 630 -14.98 3.10 46.78
CA GLN A 630 -14.13 4.16 47.33
C GLN A 630 -12.87 3.52 47.96
N PRO A 631 -11.66 3.83 47.48
CA PRO A 631 -10.44 3.29 48.04
C PRO A 631 -10.20 3.90 49.43
N ALA A 632 -9.61 3.12 50.34
CA ALA A 632 -9.29 3.57 51.69
C ALA A 632 -8.23 4.69 51.72
N VAL A 633 -7.37 4.71 50.69
CA VAL A 633 -6.37 5.76 50.45
C VAL A 633 -6.70 6.42 49.12
N ASN A 634 -6.49 7.72 49.01
CA ASN A 634 -6.69 8.44 47.75
C ASN A 634 -5.61 8.04 46.72
N GLU A 635 -5.91 7.06 45.89
CA GLU A 635 -5.00 6.50 44.90
C GLU A 635 -5.67 6.26 43.55
N ALA A 636 -4.86 6.25 42.49
CA ALA A 636 -5.30 5.89 41.15
C ALA A 636 -5.42 4.36 41.01
N ALA A 637 -6.25 3.89 40.09
CA ALA A 637 -6.29 2.49 39.69
C ALA A 637 -5.94 2.37 38.21
N TYR A 638 -5.05 1.43 37.89
CA TYR A 638 -4.59 1.16 36.53
C TYR A 638 -4.98 -0.27 36.18
N PHE A 639 -5.52 -0.47 34.99
CA PHE A 639 -5.90 -1.79 34.51
C PHE A 639 -5.94 -1.81 32.99
N ALA A 640 -6.00 -3.02 32.43
CA ALA A 640 -6.26 -3.26 31.03
C ALA A 640 -7.55 -4.08 30.88
N ILE A 641 -8.30 -3.82 29.81
CA ILE A 641 -9.46 -4.61 29.39
C ILE A 641 -9.14 -5.24 28.04
N THR A 642 -9.30 -6.55 27.93
CA THR A 642 -9.32 -7.26 26.65
C THR A 642 -10.74 -7.74 26.38
N TYR A 643 -11.31 -7.33 25.26
CA TYR A 643 -12.59 -7.83 24.78
C TYR A 643 -12.37 -9.10 23.96
N GLU A 644 -13.15 -10.14 24.17
CA GLU A 644 -13.11 -11.36 23.38
C GLU A 644 -14.52 -11.69 22.89
N THR A 645 -14.57 -12.17 21.65
CA THR A 645 -15.77 -12.65 20.97
C THR A 645 -15.39 -13.83 20.09
N ASN A 646 -16.34 -14.71 19.82
CA ASN A 646 -16.17 -15.77 18.82
C ASN A 646 -16.66 -15.40 17.42
N LEU A 647 -17.14 -14.18 17.21
CA LEU A 647 -17.47 -13.72 15.87
C LEU A 647 -16.19 -13.68 15.02
N ARG A 648 -16.22 -14.36 13.88
CA ARG A 648 -15.17 -14.36 12.86
C ARG A 648 -15.73 -14.00 11.50
N ILE A 649 -14.88 -13.44 10.67
CA ILE A 649 -15.10 -13.32 9.23
C ILE A 649 -14.35 -14.46 8.56
N LEU A 650 -15.08 -15.28 7.82
CA LEU A 650 -14.55 -16.12 6.77
C LEU A 650 -14.63 -15.31 5.46
N ASP A 651 -13.49 -15.17 4.80
CA ASP A 651 -13.40 -14.56 3.47
C ASP A 651 -12.85 -15.60 2.51
N ILE A 652 -13.71 -16.08 1.61
CA ILE A 652 -13.31 -17.02 0.56
C ILE A 652 -12.65 -16.20 -0.54
N VAL A 653 -11.35 -16.41 -0.71
CA VAL A 653 -10.52 -15.65 -1.64
C VAL A 653 -10.62 -16.24 -3.03
N GLU A 654 -10.55 -17.57 -3.14
CA GLU A 654 -10.50 -18.28 -4.42
C GLU A 654 -10.93 -19.74 -4.27
N LEU A 655 -11.55 -20.30 -5.31
CA LEU A 655 -11.61 -21.73 -5.59
C LEU A 655 -11.06 -21.92 -7.01
N TYR A 656 -10.10 -22.82 -7.19
CA TYR A 656 -9.39 -23.03 -8.45
C TYR A 656 -9.36 -24.52 -8.81
N CYS A 657 -9.84 -24.90 -10.00
CA CYS A 657 -9.68 -26.26 -10.52
C CYS A 657 -8.24 -26.44 -11.04
N ILE A 658 -7.53 -27.45 -10.51
CA ILE A 658 -6.14 -27.77 -10.81
C ILE A 658 -6.03 -28.64 -12.07
N GLU A 659 -6.89 -29.64 -12.20
CA GLU A 659 -6.91 -30.62 -13.28
C GLU A 659 -8.29 -31.27 -13.30
N GLN A 660 -8.88 -31.48 -14.48
CA GLN A 660 -10.13 -32.22 -14.69
C GLN A 660 -9.89 -33.28 -15.77
N GLU A 661 -10.06 -34.56 -15.42
CA GLU A 661 -9.79 -35.71 -16.28
C GLU A 661 -11.03 -36.17 -17.08
N ASP A 662 -12.22 -35.60 -16.84
CA ASP A 662 -13.44 -36.08 -17.51
C ASP A 662 -13.67 -35.43 -18.90
N LEU A 663 -14.08 -36.26 -19.86
CA LEU A 663 -14.38 -35.90 -21.25
C LEU A 663 -15.90 -35.88 -21.51
N THR A 664 -16.72 -36.16 -20.50
CA THR A 664 -18.18 -36.33 -20.65
C THR A 664 -18.98 -35.85 -19.44
N GLY A 665 -19.32 -34.57 -19.40
CA GLY A 665 -20.22 -33.98 -18.39
C GLY A 665 -20.11 -32.46 -18.42
N ASP A 666 -21.23 -31.75 -18.25
CA ASP A 666 -21.23 -30.31 -18.01
C ASP A 666 -21.28 -30.15 -16.48
N ASP A 667 -20.11 -30.28 -15.86
CA ASP A 667 -19.99 -30.34 -14.41
C ASP A 667 -19.93 -28.90 -13.88
N ASP A 668 -21.03 -28.39 -13.30
CA ASP A 668 -21.10 -27.05 -12.73
C ASP A 668 -20.80 -27.10 -11.21
N PRO A 669 -19.51 -26.97 -10.78
CA PRO A 669 -19.19 -27.01 -9.38
C PRO A 669 -19.72 -25.77 -8.67
N TYR A 670 -20.26 -25.95 -7.47
CA TYR A 670 -20.65 -24.84 -6.60
C TYR A 670 -20.30 -25.10 -5.14
N LEU A 671 -20.25 -24.03 -4.33
CA LEU A 671 -19.99 -24.18 -2.89
C LEU A 671 -21.29 -24.07 -2.09
N ASN A 672 -21.56 -25.07 -1.26
CA ASN A 672 -22.58 -25.00 -0.23
C ASN A 672 -21.91 -24.83 1.15
N LEU A 673 -22.18 -23.70 1.80
CA LEU A 673 -21.61 -23.37 3.10
C LEU A 673 -22.61 -23.63 4.21
N LEU A 674 -22.32 -24.60 5.08
CA LEU A 674 -23.06 -24.81 6.32
C LEU A 674 -22.38 -24.07 7.48
N LEU A 675 -22.98 -22.97 7.91
CA LEU A 675 -22.50 -22.10 8.98
C LEU A 675 -23.05 -22.52 10.33
N ASP A 676 -22.16 -22.75 11.29
CA ASP A 676 -22.49 -23.06 12.69
C ASP A 676 -23.55 -24.18 12.84
N ASN A 677 -23.55 -25.16 11.92
CA ASN A 677 -24.53 -26.25 11.79
C ASN A 677 -26.00 -25.84 11.55
N THR A 678 -26.29 -24.60 11.16
CA THR A 678 -27.68 -24.11 11.19
C THR A 678 -28.14 -23.37 9.95
N ALA A 679 -27.26 -22.68 9.23
CA ALA A 679 -27.63 -21.97 8.02
C ALA A 679 -26.78 -22.46 6.85
N SER A 680 -27.41 -22.76 5.72
CA SER A 680 -26.71 -22.97 4.47
C SER A 680 -26.71 -21.70 3.62
N SER A 681 -25.64 -21.46 2.89
CA SER A 681 -25.59 -20.48 1.80
C SER A 681 -24.98 -21.16 0.60
N THR A 682 -25.65 -21.07 -0.54
CA THR A 682 -25.17 -21.63 -1.78
C THR A 682 -24.53 -20.54 -2.60
N PHE A 683 -23.35 -20.83 -3.11
CA PHE A 683 -22.56 -19.94 -3.93
C PHE A 683 -22.30 -20.66 -5.24
N HIS A 684 -23.19 -20.40 -6.21
CA HIS A 684 -23.00 -20.82 -7.58
C HIS A 684 -21.91 -19.94 -8.20
N TYR A 685 -20.97 -20.57 -8.87
CA TYR A 685 -20.08 -19.85 -9.76
C TYR A 685 -20.91 -19.47 -10.99
N PRO A 686 -20.72 -18.25 -11.54
CA PRO A 686 -21.30 -17.95 -12.83
C PRO A 686 -20.60 -18.88 -13.82
N ASP A 687 -21.35 -19.86 -14.31
CA ASP A 687 -21.02 -20.62 -15.52
C ASP A 687 -20.52 -19.62 -16.57
N THR A 688 -19.28 -19.85 -16.99
CA THR A 688 -18.57 -18.99 -17.94
C THR A 688 -18.83 -19.38 -19.38
N ASP A 689 -19.48 -20.52 -19.63
CA ASP A 689 -19.63 -21.08 -20.96
C ASP A 689 -21.05 -20.89 -21.50
N SER A 690 -21.34 -19.70 -22.03
CA SER A 690 -22.53 -19.52 -22.85
C SER A 690 -22.47 -20.22 -24.22
N ASP A 691 -21.37 -20.91 -24.57
CA ASP A 691 -21.11 -21.49 -25.89
C ASP A 691 -20.56 -22.94 -25.79
N GLN A 692 -21.41 -23.89 -25.37
CA GLN A 692 -21.25 -25.36 -25.46
C GLN A 692 -20.19 -25.86 -26.48
N GLY A 693 -18.94 -25.98 -26.02
CA GLY A 693 -17.80 -26.29 -26.87
C GLY A 693 -16.53 -26.72 -26.13
N HIS A 694 -16.65 -27.57 -25.11
CA HIS A 694 -15.55 -28.12 -24.32
C HIS A 694 -14.33 -28.53 -25.16
N ASN A 695 -13.22 -27.79 -25.01
CA ASN A 695 -11.88 -28.22 -25.41
C ASN A 695 -10.75 -27.72 -24.49
N ASP A 696 -11.02 -27.08 -23.35
CA ASP A 696 -10.00 -26.90 -22.29
C ASP A 696 -10.66 -26.52 -20.94
N PRO A 697 -10.78 -27.42 -19.95
CA PRO A 697 -11.34 -27.11 -18.63
C PRO A 697 -10.31 -26.45 -17.68
N ALA A 698 -9.21 -25.88 -18.20
CA ALA A 698 -8.04 -25.47 -17.42
C ALA A 698 -8.27 -24.31 -16.43
N SER A 699 -9.45 -23.71 -16.37
CA SER A 699 -9.75 -22.72 -15.33
C SER A 699 -11.24 -22.46 -15.13
N VAL A 700 -11.83 -23.07 -14.10
CA VAL A 700 -12.90 -22.37 -13.38
C VAL A 700 -12.21 -21.31 -12.51
N THR A 701 -11.93 -20.14 -13.10
CA THR A 701 -11.46 -19.00 -12.30
C THR A 701 -12.59 -18.63 -11.36
N GLY A 702 -12.33 -18.74 -10.06
CA GLY A 702 -13.22 -18.20 -9.04
C GLY A 702 -13.56 -16.76 -9.39
N THR A 703 -14.82 -16.53 -9.74
CA THR A 703 -15.45 -15.24 -9.50
C THR A 703 -15.32 -15.04 -8.00
N ALA A 704 -14.64 -14.01 -7.50
CA ALA A 704 -14.79 -13.72 -6.08
C ALA A 704 -16.30 -13.57 -5.85
N LEU A 705 -16.85 -14.43 -5.01
CA LEU A 705 -18.23 -14.28 -4.60
C LEU A 705 -18.28 -12.87 -4.03
N LYS A 706 -19.10 -11.97 -4.62
CA LYS A 706 -19.24 -10.56 -4.20
C LYS A 706 -18.93 -10.49 -2.71
N PRO A 707 -17.88 -9.78 -2.26
CA PRO A 707 -17.25 -10.00 -0.96
C PRO A 707 -18.29 -10.18 0.12
N HIS A 708 -18.59 -11.44 0.42
CA HIS A 708 -19.45 -11.79 1.52
C HIS A 708 -18.45 -12.05 2.62
N ARG A 709 -18.22 -11.03 3.46
CA ARG A 709 -17.58 -11.22 4.75
C ARG A 709 -18.50 -12.14 5.55
N ILE A 710 -18.30 -13.46 5.43
CA ILE A 710 -19.20 -14.45 6.01
C ILE A 710 -18.96 -14.45 7.51
N LYS A 711 -19.97 -14.00 8.25
CA LYS A 711 -19.88 -13.95 9.71
C LYS A 711 -20.23 -15.32 10.29
N MET A 712 -19.27 -15.95 10.96
CA MET A 712 -19.43 -17.24 11.64
C MET A 712 -19.01 -17.16 13.12
N LEU A 713 -19.47 -18.11 13.94
CA LEU A 713 -19.16 -18.15 15.37
C LEU A 713 -18.20 -19.28 15.78
N SER A 714 -18.17 -20.37 15.04
CA SER A 714 -17.43 -21.57 15.45
C SER A 714 -16.88 -22.35 14.27
N LYS A 715 -17.70 -22.59 13.25
CA LYS A 715 -17.25 -23.33 12.07
C LYS A 715 -18.06 -22.97 10.83
N ALA A 716 -17.40 -23.12 9.70
CA ALA A 716 -18.02 -23.20 8.38
C ALA A 716 -17.61 -24.54 7.77
N GLU A 717 -18.60 -25.37 7.42
CA GLU A 717 -18.38 -26.56 6.60
C GLU A 717 -18.63 -26.14 5.15
N ILE A 718 -17.58 -26.16 4.34
CA ILE A 718 -17.63 -25.83 2.92
C ILE A 718 -17.73 -27.14 2.18
N LYS A 719 -18.82 -27.30 1.43
CA LYS A 719 -19.08 -28.45 0.58
C LYS A 719 -18.90 -28.04 -0.86
N LEU A 720 -18.05 -28.76 -1.57
CA LEU A 720 -18.00 -28.72 -3.01
C LEU A 720 -19.12 -29.62 -3.52
N MET A 721 -20.02 -29.04 -4.29
CA MET A 721 -21.18 -29.69 -4.87
C MET A 721 -21.07 -29.63 -6.40
N GLU A 722 -21.80 -30.51 -7.06
CA GLU A 722 -21.94 -30.58 -8.51
C GLU A 722 -23.42 -30.54 -8.87
N GLU A 723 -23.79 -29.74 -9.87
CA GLU A 723 -25.15 -29.70 -10.42
C GLU A 723 -25.17 -30.52 -11.73
N ASP A 724 -25.75 -31.72 -11.70
CA ASP A 724 -25.89 -32.59 -12.86
C ASP A 724 -27.23 -32.37 -13.59
N ASP A 725 -27.23 -32.47 -14.92
CA ASP A 725 -28.43 -32.40 -15.78
C ASP A 725 -29.45 -33.53 -15.52
N ALA A 726 -29.08 -34.60 -14.82
CA ALA A 726 -29.81 -35.87 -14.79
C ALA A 726 -30.24 -36.41 -13.41
N ASP A 727 -29.51 -36.14 -12.31
CA ASP A 727 -29.82 -36.61 -10.95
C ASP A 727 -29.41 -35.54 -9.89
N ASP A 728 -29.89 -35.67 -8.65
CA ASP A 728 -29.80 -34.68 -7.56
C ASP A 728 -28.37 -34.21 -7.24
N ASP A 729 -28.18 -32.89 -7.02
CA ASP A 729 -27.00 -32.19 -6.47
C ASP A 729 -26.01 -33.06 -5.66
N ASP A 730 -24.94 -33.55 -6.28
CA ASP A 730 -24.01 -34.48 -5.65
C ASP A 730 -22.92 -33.76 -4.83
N LEU A 731 -22.64 -34.30 -3.64
CA LEU A 731 -21.55 -33.82 -2.78
C LEU A 731 -20.23 -34.45 -3.23
N LEU A 732 -19.37 -33.64 -3.82
CA LEU A 732 -18.03 -34.04 -4.28
C LEU A 732 -17.06 -34.21 -3.10
N ASP A 733 -16.82 -33.13 -2.36
CA ASP A 733 -15.93 -33.13 -1.20
C ASP A 733 -16.35 -32.04 -0.20
N SER A 734 -15.73 -32.04 0.98
CA SER A 734 -15.93 -30.98 1.95
C SER A 734 -14.71 -30.72 2.81
N THR A 735 -14.50 -29.46 3.15
CA THR A 735 -13.57 -29.05 4.21
C THR A 735 -14.33 -28.37 5.34
N THR A 736 -13.78 -28.47 6.56
CA THR A 736 -14.31 -27.77 7.72
C THR A 736 -13.32 -26.74 8.23
N ILE A 737 -13.72 -25.48 8.11
CA ILE A 737 -13.00 -24.35 8.67
C ILE A 737 -13.48 -24.14 10.10
N ASN A 738 -12.56 -24.18 11.05
CA ASN A 738 -12.85 -23.91 12.46
C ASN A 738 -12.33 -22.53 12.85
N ALA A 739 -13.20 -21.73 13.47
CA ALA A 739 -12.84 -20.46 14.08
C ALA A 739 -11.99 -20.70 15.34
N GLY A 740 -10.78 -20.16 15.33
CA GLY A 740 -9.84 -20.16 16.43
C GLY A 740 -9.72 -18.80 17.13
N PRO A 741 -9.16 -18.78 18.35
CA PRO A 741 -8.76 -17.52 19.01
C PRO A 741 -7.57 -16.83 18.33
N ASN A 742 -6.80 -17.57 17.51
CA ASN A 742 -5.58 -17.08 16.86
C ASN A 742 -5.78 -16.69 15.38
N ASP A 743 -7.01 -16.70 14.90
CA ASP A 743 -7.34 -16.33 13.52
C ASP A 743 -6.98 -14.86 13.28
N ASN A 744 -6.00 -14.64 12.42
CA ASN A 744 -5.35 -13.34 12.19
C ASN A 744 -5.43 -12.90 10.72
N GLY A 745 -6.23 -13.58 9.90
CA GLY A 745 -6.35 -13.32 8.46
C GLY A 745 -5.22 -13.91 7.62
N THR A 746 -4.43 -14.84 8.16
CA THR A 746 -3.45 -15.58 7.34
C THR A 746 -4.18 -16.43 6.31
N LEU A 747 -3.78 -16.31 5.04
CA LEU A 747 -4.25 -17.14 3.96
C LEU A 747 -4.07 -18.62 4.30
N GLN A 748 -5.17 -19.36 4.23
CA GLN A 748 -5.20 -20.81 4.31
C GLN A 748 -5.52 -21.35 2.93
N GLN A 749 -5.06 -22.58 2.69
CA GLN A 749 -5.34 -23.30 1.46
C GLN A 749 -5.71 -24.74 1.78
N ASP A 750 -6.86 -25.16 1.27
CA ASP A 750 -7.30 -26.56 1.30
C ASP A 750 -7.37 -27.12 -0.12
N LYS A 751 -7.23 -28.44 -0.24
CA LYS A 751 -7.51 -29.18 -1.48
C LYS A 751 -8.86 -29.89 -1.33
N LEU A 752 -9.67 -29.87 -2.37
CA LEU A 752 -10.96 -30.54 -2.46
C LEU A 752 -10.95 -31.44 -3.70
N GLN A 753 -11.55 -32.63 -3.64
CA GLN A 753 -11.52 -33.59 -4.75
C GLN A 753 -12.93 -33.85 -5.31
N GLY A 754 -13.14 -33.53 -6.59
CA GLY A 754 -14.33 -33.87 -7.37
C GLY A 754 -14.21 -35.18 -8.14
N ASP A 755 -15.28 -35.58 -8.82
CA ASP A 755 -15.21 -36.70 -9.76
C ASP A 755 -14.35 -36.26 -10.96
N GLY A 756 -13.19 -36.89 -11.11
CA GLY A 756 -12.22 -36.50 -12.13
C GLY A 756 -11.52 -35.15 -11.96
N ALA A 757 -11.88 -34.29 -10.99
CA ALA A 757 -11.31 -32.95 -10.84
C ALA A 757 -10.65 -32.67 -9.47
N ASP A 758 -9.50 -32.01 -9.45
CA ASP A 758 -8.85 -31.54 -8.21
C ASP A 758 -9.05 -30.04 -8.03
N TYR A 759 -9.53 -29.58 -6.87
CA TYR A 759 -9.77 -28.17 -6.58
C TYR A 759 -8.88 -27.64 -5.45
N ARG A 760 -8.60 -26.35 -5.48
CA ARG A 760 -7.84 -25.59 -4.48
C ARG A 760 -8.69 -24.46 -3.94
N LEU A 761 -8.99 -24.49 -2.64
CA LEU A 761 -9.73 -23.43 -1.95
C LEU A 761 -8.76 -22.55 -1.17
N LYS A 762 -8.69 -21.25 -1.49
CA LYS A 762 -7.99 -20.24 -0.70
C LYS A 762 -9.00 -19.42 0.12
N TYR A 763 -8.71 -19.23 1.41
CA TYR A 763 -9.56 -18.44 2.30
C TYR A 763 -8.76 -17.78 3.41
N THR A 764 -9.35 -16.77 4.06
CA THR A 764 -8.85 -16.23 5.31
C THR A 764 -9.90 -16.31 6.40
N VAL A 765 -9.45 -16.46 7.63
CA VAL A 765 -10.29 -16.29 8.81
C VAL A 765 -9.68 -15.22 9.69
N TYR A 766 -10.47 -14.22 10.05
CA TYR A 766 -10.01 -13.12 10.89
C TYR A 766 -11.10 -12.61 11.82
N GLN A 767 -10.71 -11.80 12.79
CA GLN A 767 -11.65 -11.18 13.73
C GLN A 767 -12.32 -9.97 13.10
N LEU A 768 -13.57 -9.72 13.48
CA LEU A 768 -14.25 -8.49 13.08
C LEU A 768 -13.58 -7.29 13.78
N TYR A 769 -13.16 -6.31 12.98
CA TYR A 769 -12.48 -5.04 13.33
C TYR A 769 -10.96 -5.07 13.43
#